data_AF-A0A2J8V0C6-F1
#
_entry.id   AF-A0A2J8V0C6-F1
#
_cell.length_a   1.000
_cell.length_b   1.000
_cell.length_c   1.000
_cell.angle_alpha   90.00
_cell.angle_beta   90.00
_cell.angle_gamma   90.00
#
_symmetry.space_group_name_H-M   'P 1'
#
loop_
_entity.id
_entity.type
_entity.pdbx_description
1 polymer ?
#
loop_
_entity_poly.entity_id
_entity_poly.type
_entity_poly.pdbx_seq_one_letter_code
_entity_poly.pdbx_strand_id
1 'polypeptide(L)'
;MSTAIREVGVWRQTRTLLLKNYLIKCRTKKSSVQEILFPLFFLFWLILISMMHPNKKYEEVPNIELNPMDKFTLSNLILGYTPVTNITSSIMHKVSTDHLPDVIIPEEYTNEKEMLTSSLSKPSNFVGVVFKDSMSYELRFFPDMIPVSSIYMDSRAGCSKSCEAAQYWSSGFTVLQASIDAAIIQLKTNVSLWKELESTKAVIMGETAVVEIDTFPRGVILIYLVIAFSPFGYFLAIHVVAEKEKKIKEFLKIMGLRDTAFWLSWVLLYTSLIFLMSLLMAVIATASLLFPQSSSIVIFLLFFLYGLSSVFFALMLTPLFKKSKHVGIVEFFVTVAFGFIGLMIILIESFPKSLVWLFSPFCHCTFVIGIAQVMHLEDFNEGALFSNLTAGPYPLIITIIMLTLNSIFYVLLAVYLDQVIPGEFGLRRSSLYFLKPSYWSKSKRNYEELSEGNVNGNISFSEIIEPVSSEFVGKEAIRISGIQKTYRKKGESVEALRNLSFDIYEGQITALLGHSGTGKSTLINILCGLCPPSDGFASIYGHRVSEIDEMFEARKMIGICPQLDIHFDVLTVEENLSILASIKGIPANNIIQEVQKVLLDLDMQTIKDNQAKKLSGGQKRKLSLGIAVLGNPKILLLDEPTAGIDPCSRHIVWNLLKYRKANRVTVFSTHFMDEADILADRKAVISQGMLKCVGSSMFLKSKWGIGYRLSMYIDKYCATESLSSLVKQHIPGATLLQQNDQQLVYSLPFKDMDKFSGLFSALDSHSNLGVISYGVSMTTLEDVFLKLEVEAEIDQADYSVFTQQPLEEEMDSKSFDEMEQSLLILSETKASLVSTMSLWKQQMYTIAKFHFFTLKRESKSVRSVLLLLLIFFTVQIFMFLVHHSFKNAVVPIKLVPDLYFLKPGDKPHKYKTSLLL
;
A
#
# COMPACT_ATOMS: atom_id res chain seq x y z
N MET A 1 35.34 31.36 -3.46
CA MET A 1 35.29 29.91 -3.12
C MET A 1 34.53 29.23 -4.25
N SER A 2 35.23 28.57 -5.19
CA SER A 2 34.62 27.92 -6.34
C SER A 2 33.63 26.85 -5.87
N THR A 3 32.37 26.90 -6.33
CA THR A 3 31.40 25.83 -6.10
C THR A 3 31.97 24.54 -6.67
N ALA A 4 32.45 23.64 -5.80
CA ALA A 4 32.98 22.34 -6.19
C ALA A 4 31.94 21.62 -7.06
N ILE A 5 32.36 21.16 -8.23
CA ILE A 5 31.52 20.41 -9.17
C ILE A 5 30.98 19.20 -8.41
N ARG A 6 29.66 19.19 -8.19
CA ARG A 6 28.97 18.09 -7.48
C ARG A 6 28.91 16.89 -8.41
N GLU A 7 29.82 15.94 -8.26
CA GLU A 7 29.76 14.68 -8.98
C GLU A 7 28.67 13.77 -8.39
N VAL A 8 27.49 13.81 -9.00
CA VAL A 8 26.34 12.99 -8.62
C VAL A 8 26.38 11.65 -9.36
N GLY A 9 27.10 10.67 -8.81
CA GLY A 9 27.14 9.30 -9.32
C GLY A 9 26.02 8.42 -8.75
N VAL A 10 25.31 7.68 -9.61
CA VAL A 10 24.24 6.72 -9.22
C VAL A 10 24.79 5.68 -8.23
N TRP A 11 25.97 5.12 -8.52
CA TRP A 11 26.59 4.10 -7.69
C TRP A 11 26.91 4.61 -6.29
N ARG A 12 27.43 5.83 -6.19
CA ARG A 12 27.75 6.47 -4.92
C ARG A 12 26.50 6.69 -4.07
N GLN A 13 25.44 7.25 -4.66
CA GLN A 13 24.15 7.43 -3.98
C GLN A 13 23.56 6.08 -3.53
N THR A 14 23.65 5.05 -4.38
CA THR A 14 23.18 3.70 -4.06
C THR A 14 23.93 3.12 -2.85
N ARG A 15 25.27 3.22 -2.83
CA ARG A 15 26.10 2.74 -1.71
C ARG A 15 25.73 3.42 -0.40
N THR A 16 25.54 4.74 -0.42
CA THR A 16 25.11 5.49 0.77
C THR A 16 23.71 5.07 1.23
N LEU A 17 22.75 4.93 0.32
CA LEU A 17 21.41 4.48 0.68
C LEU A 17 21.38 3.02 1.17
N LEU A 18 22.23 2.16 0.63
CA LEU A 18 22.39 0.78 1.10
C LEU A 18 22.93 0.77 2.53
N LEU A 19 23.96 1.58 2.83
CA LEU A 19 24.45 1.76 4.19
C LEU A 19 23.34 2.29 5.13
N LYS A 20 22.56 3.28 4.69
CA LYS A 20 21.40 3.79 5.43
C LYS A 20 20.40 2.66 5.73
N ASN A 21 19.98 1.90 4.72
CA ASN A 21 19.01 0.82 4.87
C ASN A 21 19.53 -0.28 5.80
N TYR A 22 20.82 -0.61 5.71
CA TYR A 22 21.49 -1.55 6.60
C TYR A 22 21.46 -1.07 8.06
N LEU A 23 21.86 0.19 8.32
CA LEU A 23 21.83 0.78 9.66
C LEU A 23 20.41 0.78 10.25
N ILE A 24 19.40 1.10 9.44
CA ILE A 24 18.00 1.04 9.84
C ILE A 24 17.65 -0.40 10.27
N LYS A 25 17.94 -1.41 9.45
CA LYS A 25 17.68 -2.83 9.79
C LYS A 25 18.43 -3.29 11.04
N CYS A 26 19.67 -2.88 11.25
CA CYS A 26 20.44 -3.23 12.45
C CYS A 26 19.85 -2.64 13.73
N ARG A 27 19.25 -1.44 13.65
CA ARG A 27 18.65 -0.76 14.81
C ARG A 27 17.19 -1.18 15.03
N THR A 28 16.47 -1.59 14.00
CA THR A 28 15.12 -2.18 14.12
C THR A 28 15.19 -3.70 14.35
N LYS A 29 15.88 -4.13 15.41
CA LYS A 29 16.14 -5.56 15.69
C LYS A 29 14.87 -6.43 15.70
N LYS A 30 13.73 -5.92 16.21
CA LYS A 30 12.49 -6.69 16.30
C LYS A 30 11.95 -7.13 14.93
N SER A 31 11.89 -6.22 13.94
CA SER A 31 11.38 -6.56 12.61
C SER A 31 12.37 -7.41 11.82
N SER A 32 13.67 -7.10 11.91
CA SER A 32 14.72 -7.86 11.23
C SER A 32 14.84 -9.30 11.74
N VAL A 33 14.67 -9.52 13.04
CA VAL A 33 14.64 -10.88 13.62
C VAL A 33 13.40 -11.64 13.16
N GLN A 34 12.23 -10.99 13.14
CA GLN A 34 10.99 -11.62 12.64
C GLN A 34 11.14 -12.05 11.17
N GLU A 35 11.70 -11.19 10.33
CA GLU A 35 11.91 -11.44 8.90
C GLU A 35 12.76 -12.70 8.61
N ILE A 36 13.76 -12.98 9.45
CA ILE A 36 14.64 -14.16 9.31
C ILE A 36 14.07 -15.39 10.02
N LEU A 37 13.45 -15.21 11.20
CA LEU A 37 12.93 -16.31 12.01
C LEU A 37 11.70 -16.97 11.38
N PHE A 38 10.81 -16.20 10.73
CA PHE A 38 9.57 -16.74 10.16
C PHE A 38 9.82 -17.81 9.07
N PRO A 39 10.65 -17.57 8.04
CA PRO A 39 10.95 -18.61 7.04
C PRO A 39 11.53 -19.89 7.65
N LEU A 40 12.43 -19.76 8.63
CA LEU A 40 13.03 -20.90 9.33
C LEU A 40 12.03 -21.65 10.20
N PHE A 41 11.13 -20.93 10.86
CA PHE A 41 10.05 -21.52 11.63
C PHE A 41 9.11 -22.32 10.74
N PHE A 42 8.74 -21.81 9.57
CA PHE A 42 7.93 -22.58 8.61
C PHE A 42 8.65 -23.82 8.10
N LEU A 43 9.96 -23.73 7.83
CA LEU A 43 10.74 -24.90 7.44
C LEU A 43 10.80 -25.96 8.54
N PHE A 44 11.00 -25.55 9.80
CA PHE A 44 10.98 -26.46 10.95
C PHE A 44 9.63 -27.20 11.05
N TRP A 45 8.52 -26.49 10.88
CA TRP A 45 7.18 -27.10 10.84
C TRP A 45 6.99 -28.07 9.67
N LEU A 46 7.52 -27.73 8.49
CA LEU A 46 7.49 -28.63 7.33
C LEU A 46 8.22 -29.95 7.58
N ILE A 47 9.40 -29.88 8.21
CA ILE A 47 10.17 -31.07 8.59
C ILE A 47 9.38 -31.91 9.61
N LEU A 48 8.75 -31.27 10.60
CA LEU A 48 7.93 -31.96 11.59
C LEU A 48 6.74 -32.69 10.93
N ILE A 49 6.03 -32.03 10.02
CA ILE A 49 4.91 -32.62 9.27
C ILE A 49 5.40 -33.82 8.44
N SER A 50 6.54 -33.68 7.76
CA SER A 50 7.15 -34.75 6.96
C SER A 50 7.60 -35.94 7.82
N MET A 51 8.01 -35.72 9.07
CA MET A 51 8.33 -36.79 10.02
C MET A 51 7.09 -37.49 10.57
N MET A 52 5.99 -36.75 10.79
CA MET A 52 4.75 -37.31 11.34
C MET A 52 3.98 -38.18 10.32
N HIS A 53 4.09 -37.86 9.03
CA HIS A 53 3.43 -38.59 7.95
C HIS A 53 4.44 -39.12 6.94
N PRO A 54 5.24 -40.16 7.28
CA PRO A 54 6.12 -40.80 6.32
C PRO A 54 5.30 -41.51 5.23
N ASN A 55 5.81 -41.49 3.99
CA ASN A 55 5.20 -42.22 2.88
C ASN A 55 5.09 -43.72 3.25
N LYS A 56 3.87 -44.26 3.16
CA LYS A 56 3.64 -45.69 3.43
C LYS A 56 4.04 -46.50 2.21
N LYS A 57 4.93 -47.48 2.40
CA LYS A 57 5.29 -48.44 1.36
C LYS A 57 4.46 -49.70 1.55
N TYR A 58 3.70 -50.08 0.52
CA TYR A 58 2.99 -51.35 0.47
C TYR A 58 3.85 -52.36 -0.28
N GLU A 59 4.01 -53.54 0.30
CA GLU A 59 4.68 -54.66 -0.34
C GLU A 59 3.80 -55.26 -1.44
N GLU A 60 4.40 -56.07 -2.32
CA GLU A 60 3.70 -56.78 -3.39
C GLU A 60 2.59 -57.67 -2.82
N VAL A 61 1.38 -57.55 -3.37
CA VAL A 61 0.21 -58.35 -2.96
C VAL A 61 0.07 -59.51 -3.95
N PRO A 62 0.16 -60.78 -3.52
CA PRO A 62 -0.03 -61.93 -4.40
C PRO A 62 -1.51 -62.11 -4.81
N ASN A 63 -1.75 -62.91 -5.85
CA ASN A 63 -3.11 -63.26 -6.28
C ASN A 63 -3.88 -63.95 -5.14
N ILE A 64 -5.13 -63.55 -4.90
CA ILE A 64 -6.00 -64.14 -3.88
C ILE A 64 -7.21 -64.78 -4.57
N GLU A 65 -7.41 -66.08 -4.38
CA GLU A 65 -8.64 -66.76 -4.79
C GLU A 65 -9.77 -66.43 -3.82
N LEU A 66 -10.92 -65.97 -4.35
CA LEU A 66 -12.13 -65.74 -3.57
C LEU A 66 -12.96 -67.02 -3.48
N ASN A 67 -13.63 -67.21 -2.35
CA ASN A 67 -14.59 -68.30 -2.17
C ASN A 67 -15.74 -68.19 -3.20
N PRO A 68 -16.41 -69.31 -3.53
CA PRO A 68 -17.61 -69.30 -4.37
C PRO A 68 -18.68 -68.34 -3.82
N MET A 69 -19.56 -67.87 -4.69
CA MET A 69 -20.62 -66.90 -4.38
C MET A 69 -21.44 -67.29 -3.12
N ASP A 70 -21.30 -66.53 -2.04
CA ASP A 70 -22.03 -66.77 -0.78
C ASP A 70 -23.46 -66.22 -0.85
N LYS A 71 -24.46 -67.10 -0.67
CA LYS A 71 -25.89 -66.74 -0.72
C LYS A 71 -26.41 -66.18 0.62
N PHE A 72 -25.73 -66.45 1.73
CA PHE A 72 -26.18 -66.12 3.09
C PHE A 72 -26.25 -64.60 3.36
N THR A 73 -25.46 -63.79 2.67
CA THR A 73 -25.47 -62.32 2.84
C THR A 73 -26.75 -61.67 2.29
N LEU A 74 -27.46 -62.34 1.39
CA LEU A 74 -28.71 -61.83 0.78
C LEU A 74 -29.96 -62.07 1.63
N SER A 75 -29.91 -62.94 2.65
CA SER A 75 -31.10 -63.34 3.42
C SER A 75 -31.69 -62.21 4.29
N ASN A 76 -30.95 -61.13 4.49
CA ASN A 76 -31.36 -59.98 5.31
C ASN A 76 -31.76 -58.75 4.47
N LEU A 77 -31.77 -58.87 3.14
CA LEU A 77 -32.01 -57.76 2.20
C LEU A 77 -33.44 -57.76 1.65
N ILE A 78 -34.03 -56.57 1.57
CA ILE A 78 -35.33 -56.31 0.93
C ILE A 78 -35.05 -55.85 -0.50
N LEU A 79 -35.62 -56.55 -1.49
CA LEU A 79 -35.40 -56.26 -2.90
C LEU A 79 -36.63 -55.60 -3.52
N GLY A 80 -36.56 -54.31 -3.80
CA GLY A 80 -37.62 -53.60 -4.52
C GLY A 80 -37.34 -53.52 -6.02
N TYR A 81 -38.34 -53.65 -6.89
CA TYR A 81 -38.15 -53.43 -8.33
C TYR A 81 -39.22 -52.54 -8.99
N THR A 82 -38.82 -51.86 -10.07
CA THR A 82 -39.67 -50.94 -10.85
C THR A 82 -39.19 -50.85 -12.31
N PRO A 83 -40.04 -50.59 -13.32
CA PRO A 83 -41.50 -50.57 -13.28
C PRO A 83 -42.09 -51.98 -13.30
N VAL A 84 -43.30 -52.12 -12.76
CA VAL A 84 -44.06 -53.38 -12.77
C VAL A 84 -44.63 -53.60 -14.17
N THR A 85 -44.07 -54.54 -14.91
CA THR A 85 -44.53 -54.98 -16.23
C THR A 85 -44.55 -56.51 -16.28
N ASN A 86 -45.30 -57.12 -17.19
CA ASN A 86 -45.35 -58.58 -17.32
C ASN A 86 -43.95 -59.20 -17.51
N ILE A 87 -43.05 -58.48 -18.20
CA ILE A 87 -41.68 -58.94 -18.45
C ILE A 87 -40.84 -58.81 -17.18
N THR A 88 -40.83 -57.65 -16.52
CA THR A 88 -40.02 -57.42 -15.30
C THR A 88 -40.48 -58.29 -14.13
N SER A 89 -41.79 -58.48 -13.96
CA SER A 89 -42.34 -59.41 -12.97
C SER A 89 -41.94 -60.86 -13.27
N SER A 90 -41.93 -61.29 -14.54
CA SER A 90 -41.46 -62.63 -14.90
C SER A 90 -39.96 -62.84 -14.64
N ILE A 91 -39.13 -61.81 -14.85
CA ILE A 91 -37.69 -61.84 -14.54
C ILE A 91 -37.50 -61.99 -13.03
N MET A 92 -38.15 -61.12 -12.23
CA MET A 92 -37.99 -61.11 -10.78
C MET A 92 -38.58 -62.34 -10.10
N HIS A 93 -39.71 -62.85 -10.59
CA HIS A 93 -40.27 -64.12 -10.13
C HIS A 93 -39.26 -65.25 -10.32
N LYS A 94 -38.63 -65.33 -11.50
CA LYS A 94 -37.64 -66.36 -11.81
C LYS A 94 -36.37 -66.25 -10.96
N VAL A 95 -35.91 -65.03 -10.67
CA VAL A 95 -34.82 -64.79 -9.72
C VAL A 95 -35.18 -65.34 -8.33
N SER A 96 -36.41 -65.09 -7.85
CA SER A 96 -36.84 -65.55 -6.53
C SER A 96 -37.10 -67.05 -6.43
N THR A 97 -37.62 -67.69 -7.48
CA THR A 97 -37.99 -69.12 -7.42
C THR A 97 -36.86 -70.05 -7.85
N ASP A 98 -36.13 -69.71 -8.91
CA ASP A 98 -35.23 -70.65 -9.58
C ASP A 98 -33.77 -70.41 -9.16
N HIS A 99 -33.39 -69.17 -8.85
CA HIS A 99 -32.00 -68.80 -8.57
C HIS A 99 -31.73 -68.62 -7.06
N LEU A 100 -32.65 -68.00 -6.33
CA LEU A 100 -32.51 -67.66 -4.90
C LEU A 100 -33.77 -68.04 -4.06
N PRO A 101 -34.13 -69.34 -3.99
CA PRO A 101 -35.32 -69.79 -3.25
C PRO A 101 -35.18 -69.51 -1.75
N ASP A 102 -36.23 -68.97 -1.13
CA ASP A 102 -36.35 -68.66 0.31
C ASP A 102 -35.35 -67.62 0.86
N VAL A 103 -34.61 -66.90 0.01
CA VAL A 103 -33.62 -65.89 0.43
C VAL A 103 -34.17 -64.45 0.31
N ILE A 104 -35.06 -64.15 -0.64
CA ILE A 104 -35.51 -62.78 -0.95
C ILE A 104 -37.01 -62.76 -1.31
N ILE A 105 -37.76 -61.78 -0.79
CA ILE A 105 -39.13 -61.45 -1.21
C ILE A 105 -39.09 -60.15 -2.03
N PRO A 106 -39.41 -60.17 -3.34
CA PRO A 106 -39.40 -58.97 -4.16
C PRO A 106 -40.62 -58.07 -3.87
N GLU A 107 -40.38 -56.79 -3.58
CA GLU A 107 -41.41 -55.76 -3.43
C GLU A 107 -41.62 -55.00 -4.75
N GLU A 108 -42.89 -54.78 -5.11
CA GLU A 108 -43.27 -54.18 -6.39
C GLU A 108 -43.52 -52.67 -6.24
N TYR A 109 -42.92 -51.86 -7.12
CA TYR A 109 -43.06 -50.40 -7.09
C TYR A 109 -43.46 -49.83 -8.45
N THR A 110 -44.50 -48.98 -8.48
CA THR A 110 -45.05 -48.43 -9.73
C THR A 110 -44.12 -47.41 -10.37
N ASN A 111 -43.43 -46.62 -9.55
CA ASN A 111 -42.53 -45.57 -9.98
C ASN A 111 -41.25 -45.54 -9.15
N GLU A 112 -40.17 -45.07 -9.77
CA GLU A 112 -38.86 -44.91 -9.11
C GLU A 112 -38.93 -43.99 -7.87
N LYS A 113 -39.78 -42.96 -7.89
CA LYS A 113 -39.96 -42.04 -6.76
C LYS A 113 -40.58 -42.71 -5.54
N GLU A 114 -41.50 -43.65 -5.75
CA GLU A 114 -42.17 -44.41 -4.69
C GLU A 114 -41.20 -45.39 -4.02
N MET A 115 -40.40 -46.07 -4.84
CA MET A 115 -39.31 -46.93 -4.37
C MET A 115 -38.27 -46.15 -3.55
N LEU A 116 -37.92 -44.92 -3.98
CA LEU A 116 -36.99 -44.05 -3.25
C LEU A 116 -37.54 -43.62 -1.88
N THR A 117 -38.83 -43.26 -1.80
CA THR A 117 -39.44 -42.92 -0.51
C THR A 117 -39.47 -44.10 0.47
N SER A 118 -39.71 -45.32 -0.02
CA SER A 118 -39.66 -46.54 0.79
C SER A 118 -38.24 -46.90 1.22
N SER A 119 -37.24 -46.69 0.34
CA SER A 119 -35.83 -46.92 0.67
C SER A 119 -35.34 -46.05 1.84
N LEU A 120 -35.86 -44.83 2.01
CA LEU A 120 -35.52 -43.93 3.10
C LEU A 120 -36.08 -44.40 4.47
N SER A 121 -37.12 -45.24 4.47
CA SER A 121 -37.74 -45.76 5.70
C SER A 121 -36.96 -46.94 6.32
N LYS A 122 -36.18 -47.68 5.52
CA LYS A 122 -35.34 -48.81 5.94
C LYS A 122 -33.98 -48.79 5.21
N PRO A 123 -33.09 -47.83 5.54
CA PRO A 123 -31.91 -47.52 4.72
C PRO A 123 -30.85 -48.63 4.67
N SER A 124 -30.69 -49.38 5.76
CA SER A 124 -29.55 -50.31 5.89
C SER A 124 -29.73 -51.67 5.21
N ASN A 125 -30.92 -52.02 4.71
CA ASN A 125 -31.20 -53.37 4.19
C ASN A 125 -31.96 -53.36 2.85
N PHE A 126 -32.15 -52.20 2.21
CA PHE A 126 -32.95 -52.08 0.99
C PHE A 126 -32.07 -52.05 -0.26
N VAL A 127 -32.41 -52.86 -1.26
CA VAL A 127 -31.79 -52.87 -2.58
C VAL A 127 -32.86 -52.62 -3.64
N GLY A 128 -32.64 -51.65 -4.52
CA GLY A 128 -33.58 -51.29 -5.60
C GLY A 128 -33.10 -51.75 -6.96
N VAL A 129 -33.97 -52.35 -7.76
CA VAL A 129 -33.74 -52.72 -9.17
C VAL A 129 -34.62 -51.85 -10.06
N VAL A 130 -34.00 -50.96 -10.84
CA VAL A 130 -34.70 -50.10 -11.79
C VAL A 130 -34.48 -50.63 -13.20
N PHE A 131 -35.47 -51.30 -13.76
CA PHE A 131 -35.45 -51.74 -15.15
C PHE A 131 -35.71 -50.54 -16.08
N LYS A 132 -34.81 -50.32 -17.04
CA LYS A 132 -34.97 -49.30 -18.10
C LYS A 132 -35.63 -49.89 -19.33
N ASP A 133 -35.20 -51.08 -19.72
CA ASP A 133 -35.69 -51.86 -20.86
C ASP A 133 -35.71 -53.35 -20.50
N SER A 134 -36.25 -54.20 -21.39
CA SER A 134 -36.27 -55.67 -21.21
C SER A 134 -34.89 -56.33 -21.06
N MET A 135 -33.79 -55.60 -21.29
CA MET A 135 -32.41 -56.08 -21.25
C MET A 135 -31.48 -55.22 -20.40
N SER A 136 -31.96 -54.13 -19.81
CA SER A 136 -31.09 -53.20 -19.08
C SER A 136 -31.74 -52.75 -17.79
N TYR A 137 -30.98 -52.83 -16.71
CA TYR A 137 -31.41 -52.46 -15.37
C TYR A 137 -30.30 -51.70 -14.64
N GLU A 138 -30.69 -50.97 -13.60
CA GLU A 138 -29.79 -50.30 -12.68
C GLU A 138 -30.02 -50.80 -11.27
N LEU A 139 -28.94 -51.16 -10.58
CA LEU A 139 -28.98 -51.56 -9.17
C LEU A 139 -28.69 -50.35 -8.27
N ARG A 140 -29.48 -50.22 -7.21
CA ARG A 140 -29.33 -49.19 -6.19
C ARG A 140 -29.06 -49.84 -4.85
N PHE A 141 -27.85 -49.63 -4.37
CA PHE A 141 -27.40 -50.06 -3.05
C PHE A 141 -27.18 -48.84 -2.15
N PHE A 142 -27.28 -49.04 -0.84
CA PHE A 142 -26.94 -47.99 0.11
C PHE A 142 -25.41 -47.76 0.12
N PRO A 143 -24.92 -46.50 0.19
CA PRO A 143 -23.48 -46.19 0.09
C PRO A 143 -22.58 -46.91 1.10
N ASP A 144 -23.12 -47.33 2.25
CA ASP A 144 -22.36 -48.03 3.30
C ASP A 144 -22.17 -49.54 3.01
N MET A 145 -22.92 -50.13 2.06
CA MET A 145 -22.82 -51.56 1.72
C MET A 145 -21.79 -51.86 0.64
N ILE A 146 -21.62 -50.93 -0.29
CA ILE A 146 -20.82 -51.10 -1.48
C ILE A 146 -20.06 -49.81 -1.74
N PRO A 147 -18.74 -49.88 -1.97
CA PRO A 147 -17.93 -48.68 -2.21
C PRO A 147 -18.32 -48.06 -3.55
N VAL A 148 -18.46 -46.73 -3.60
CA VAL A 148 -18.91 -46.01 -4.81
C VAL A 148 -17.88 -46.14 -5.94
N SER A 149 -18.28 -46.76 -7.07
CA SER A 149 -17.37 -47.17 -8.17
C SER A 149 -16.55 -46.05 -8.80
N SER A 150 -17.01 -44.79 -8.75
CA SER A 150 -16.33 -43.65 -9.39
C SER A 150 -15.24 -42.99 -8.53
N ILE A 151 -15.19 -43.27 -7.22
CA ILE A 151 -14.26 -42.59 -6.30
C ILE A 151 -13.02 -43.47 -6.01
N TYR A 152 -13.14 -44.79 -6.17
CA TYR A 152 -12.14 -45.75 -5.69
C TYR A 152 -11.41 -46.54 -6.79
N MET A 153 -11.69 -46.29 -8.08
CA MET A 153 -10.87 -46.82 -9.19
C MET A 153 -9.41 -46.34 -9.14
N ASP A 154 -9.12 -45.28 -8.37
CA ASP A 154 -7.77 -44.77 -8.14
C ASP A 154 -7.24 -45.00 -6.71
N SER A 155 -7.99 -45.70 -5.84
CA SER A 155 -7.50 -46.04 -4.50
C SER A 155 -6.43 -47.14 -4.60
N ARG A 156 -5.18 -46.72 -4.72
CA ARG A 156 -3.97 -47.58 -4.70
C ARG A 156 -3.64 -48.11 -3.30
N ALA A 157 -4.55 -47.98 -2.35
CA ALA A 157 -4.32 -48.25 -0.94
C ALA A 157 -5.03 -49.53 -0.50
N GLY A 158 -4.27 -50.63 -0.54
CA GLY A 158 -4.37 -51.66 0.49
C GLY A 158 -5.40 -52.78 0.31
N CYS A 159 -5.20 -53.67 -0.68
CA CYS A 159 -5.69 -55.06 -0.52
C CYS A 159 -4.80 -55.87 0.47
N SER A 160 -4.27 -55.29 1.57
CA SER A 160 -3.40 -56.04 2.50
C SER A 160 -4.16 -56.76 3.63
N LYS A 161 -5.38 -56.30 3.97
CA LYS A 161 -6.25 -56.94 4.99
C LYS A 161 -7.71 -57.10 4.55
N SER A 162 -8.28 -56.15 3.82
CA SER A 162 -9.62 -56.25 3.25
C SER A 162 -9.70 -55.40 1.98
N CYS A 163 -9.86 -56.03 0.82
CA CYS A 163 -9.96 -55.26 -0.42
C CYS A 163 -11.38 -54.74 -0.62
N GLU A 164 -11.55 -53.42 -0.80
CA GLU A 164 -12.87 -52.81 -1.06
C GLU A 164 -13.50 -53.35 -2.35
N ALA A 165 -12.69 -53.68 -3.36
CA ALA A 165 -13.16 -54.37 -4.57
C ALA A 165 -13.77 -55.76 -4.27
N ALA A 166 -13.26 -56.46 -3.26
CA ALA A 166 -13.81 -57.74 -2.82
C ALA A 166 -15.17 -57.57 -2.12
N GLN A 167 -15.52 -56.37 -1.65
CA GLN A 167 -16.84 -56.11 -1.07
C GLN A 167 -17.95 -56.29 -2.10
N TYR A 168 -17.74 -56.04 -3.40
CA TYR A 168 -18.73 -56.37 -4.45
C TYR A 168 -18.98 -57.88 -4.55
N TRP A 169 -17.97 -58.70 -4.27
CA TRP A 169 -18.10 -60.16 -4.22
C TRP A 169 -18.80 -60.63 -2.93
N SER A 170 -18.40 -60.09 -1.76
CA SER A 170 -18.92 -60.54 -0.46
C SER A 170 -20.26 -59.93 -0.03
N SER A 171 -20.64 -58.75 -0.54
CA SER A 171 -21.89 -58.04 -0.17
C SER A 171 -23.17 -58.63 -0.80
N GLY A 172 -23.05 -59.65 -1.66
CA GLY A 172 -24.17 -60.23 -2.40
C GLY A 172 -24.55 -59.47 -3.68
N PHE A 173 -23.85 -58.37 -4.00
CA PHE A 173 -24.07 -57.60 -5.23
C PHE A 173 -23.89 -58.43 -6.50
N THR A 174 -22.75 -59.10 -6.62
CA THR A 174 -22.41 -59.93 -7.79
C THR A 174 -23.35 -61.12 -7.95
N VAL A 175 -23.79 -61.71 -6.85
CA VAL A 175 -24.79 -62.80 -6.82
C VAL A 175 -26.14 -62.30 -7.35
N LEU A 176 -26.61 -61.14 -6.87
CA LEU A 176 -27.83 -60.52 -7.35
C LEU A 176 -27.72 -60.14 -8.84
N GLN A 177 -26.59 -59.56 -9.26
CA GLN A 177 -26.34 -59.22 -10.66
C GLN A 177 -26.37 -60.47 -11.55
N ALA A 178 -25.60 -61.50 -11.20
CA ALA A 178 -25.54 -62.75 -11.96
C ALA A 178 -26.91 -63.45 -12.02
N SER A 179 -27.71 -63.39 -10.96
CA SER A 179 -29.05 -64.01 -10.94
C SER A 179 -30.04 -63.30 -11.86
N ILE A 180 -30.02 -61.97 -11.91
CA ILE A 180 -30.84 -61.16 -12.81
C ILE A 180 -30.40 -61.38 -14.26
N ASP A 181 -29.09 -61.33 -14.53
CA ASP A 181 -28.53 -61.57 -15.87
C ASP A 181 -28.85 -62.98 -16.36
N ALA A 182 -28.68 -64.01 -15.52
CA ALA A 182 -29.06 -65.38 -15.85
C ALA A 182 -30.55 -65.52 -16.15
N ALA A 183 -31.42 -64.81 -15.42
CA ALA A 183 -32.87 -64.85 -15.62
C ALA A 183 -33.26 -64.17 -16.94
N ILE A 184 -32.66 -63.02 -17.26
CA ILE A 184 -32.84 -62.32 -18.53
C ILE A 184 -32.39 -63.19 -19.70
N ILE A 185 -31.19 -63.78 -19.62
CA ILE A 185 -30.66 -64.65 -20.68
C ILE A 185 -31.57 -65.86 -20.85
N GLN A 186 -31.95 -66.55 -19.78
CA GLN A 186 -32.79 -67.74 -19.87
C GLN A 186 -34.19 -67.43 -20.43
N LEU A 187 -34.78 -66.28 -20.12
CA LEU A 187 -36.06 -65.88 -20.69
C LEU A 187 -35.97 -65.54 -22.19
N LYS A 188 -34.81 -65.12 -22.68
CA LYS A 188 -34.58 -64.74 -24.08
C LYS A 188 -34.08 -65.90 -24.95
N THR A 189 -33.23 -66.76 -24.41
CA THR A 189 -32.53 -67.83 -25.15
C THR A 189 -32.99 -69.24 -24.78
N ASN A 190 -33.85 -69.40 -23.76
CA ASN A 190 -34.28 -70.68 -23.17
C ASN A 190 -33.14 -71.55 -22.61
N VAL A 191 -31.92 -71.02 -22.45
CA VAL A 191 -30.76 -71.74 -21.87
C VAL A 191 -30.56 -71.32 -20.42
N SER A 192 -30.47 -72.29 -19.49
CA SER A 192 -30.19 -72.03 -18.08
C SER A 192 -28.67 -71.94 -17.82
N LEU A 193 -28.16 -70.75 -17.47
CA LEU A 193 -26.74 -70.50 -17.19
C LEU A 193 -26.40 -70.35 -15.70
N TRP A 194 -27.41 -70.40 -14.82
CA TRP A 194 -27.24 -70.09 -13.40
C TRP A 194 -26.21 -70.99 -12.69
N LYS A 195 -26.25 -72.31 -12.91
CA LYS A 195 -25.34 -73.26 -12.27
C LYS A 195 -23.88 -73.05 -12.68
N GLU A 196 -23.64 -72.64 -13.93
CA GLU A 196 -22.29 -72.36 -14.43
C GLU A 196 -21.76 -71.07 -13.79
N LEU A 197 -22.56 -70.00 -13.76
CA LEU A 197 -22.22 -68.72 -13.13
C LEU A 197 -22.00 -68.87 -11.62
N GLU A 198 -22.80 -69.67 -10.93
CA GLU A 198 -22.64 -69.97 -9.50
C GLU A 198 -21.31 -70.67 -9.20
N SER A 199 -20.85 -71.54 -10.10
CA SER A 199 -19.58 -72.27 -9.95
C SER A 199 -18.34 -71.46 -10.31
N THR A 200 -18.49 -70.21 -10.76
CA THR A 200 -17.36 -69.38 -11.16
C THR A 200 -16.49 -69.00 -9.97
N LYS A 201 -15.18 -69.22 -10.12
CA LYS A 201 -14.17 -68.77 -9.15
C LYS A 201 -13.62 -67.43 -9.59
N ALA A 202 -13.68 -66.44 -8.70
CA ALA A 202 -13.00 -65.17 -8.91
C ALA A 202 -11.61 -65.18 -8.28
N VAL A 203 -10.65 -64.59 -8.99
CA VAL A 203 -9.30 -64.36 -8.50
C VAL A 203 -9.03 -62.87 -8.55
N ILE A 204 -8.65 -62.29 -7.41
CA ILE A 204 -8.15 -60.92 -7.35
C ILE A 204 -6.71 -60.96 -7.87
N MET A 205 -6.45 -60.23 -8.95
CA MET A 205 -5.10 -60.08 -9.48
C MET A 205 -4.23 -59.30 -8.49
N GLY A 206 -3.02 -59.80 -8.25
CA GLY A 206 -2.03 -59.18 -7.40
C GLY A 206 -1.55 -57.83 -7.94
N GLU A 207 -1.08 -56.98 -7.04
CA GLU A 207 -0.57 -55.64 -7.36
C GLU A 207 0.91 -55.55 -6.99
N THR A 208 1.70 -54.93 -7.87
CA THR A 208 3.13 -54.64 -7.64
C THR A 208 3.30 -53.71 -6.45
N ALA A 209 4.44 -53.76 -5.75
CA ALA A 209 4.71 -52.87 -4.61
C ALA A 209 4.49 -51.38 -4.97
N VAL A 210 3.59 -50.71 -4.23
CA VAL A 210 3.23 -49.30 -4.46
C VAL A 210 3.54 -48.48 -3.21
N VAL A 211 4.02 -47.24 -3.40
CA VAL A 211 4.10 -46.25 -2.34
C VAL A 211 2.80 -45.45 -2.32
N GLU A 212 2.06 -45.53 -1.21
CA GLU A 212 0.87 -44.71 -1.04
C GLU A 212 1.29 -43.30 -0.68
N ILE A 213 0.77 -42.39 -1.48
CA ILE A 213 1.10 -40.98 -1.46
C ILE A 213 -0.10 -40.24 -0.85
N ASP A 214 0.05 -39.76 0.38
CA ASP A 214 -0.99 -38.95 1.00
C ASP A 214 -1.00 -37.54 0.39
N THR A 215 -2.08 -37.21 -0.33
CA THR A 215 -2.26 -35.92 -1.02
C THR A 215 -2.44 -34.74 -0.06
N PHE A 216 -2.96 -34.97 1.14
CA PHE A 216 -3.23 -33.92 2.12
C PHE A 216 -1.96 -33.26 2.68
N PRO A 217 -0.99 -33.99 3.26
CA PRO A 217 0.27 -33.41 3.76
C PRO A 217 1.06 -32.74 2.63
N ARG A 218 0.93 -33.19 1.38
CA ARG A 218 1.57 -32.53 0.22
C ARG A 218 0.99 -31.17 -0.08
N GLY A 219 -0.34 -31.06 -0.07
CA GLY A 219 -1.02 -29.77 -0.20
C GLY A 219 -0.58 -28.78 0.88
N VAL A 220 -0.43 -29.26 2.12
CA VAL A 220 0.08 -28.47 3.24
C VAL A 220 1.53 -28.03 2.98
N ILE A 221 2.42 -28.95 2.58
CA ILE A 221 3.82 -28.64 2.29
C ILE A 221 3.95 -27.54 1.22
N LEU A 222 3.18 -27.64 0.13
CA LEU A 222 3.17 -26.68 -0.98
C LEU A 222 2.77 -25.27 -0.51
N ILE A 223 1.69 -25.14 0.26
CA ILE A 223 1.23 -23.83 0.77
C ILE A 223 2.24 -23.23 1.75
N TYR A 224 2.78 -24.04 2.66
CA TYR A 224 3.73 -23.56 3.67
C TYR A 224 5.05 -23.07 3.03
N LEU A 225 5.52 -23.70 1.96
CA LEU A 225 6.69 -23.23 1.19
C LEU A 225 6.43 -21.88 0.50
N VAL A 226 5.22 -21.65 -0.02
CA VAL A 226 4.82 -20.35 -0.60
C VAL A 226 4.84 -19.26 0.48
N ILE A 227 4.24 -19.56 1.65
CA ILE A 227 4.12 -18.62 2.78
C ILE A 227 5.49 -18.31 3.40
N ALA A 228 6.44 -19.25 3.39
CA ALA A 228 7.76 -19.06 3.97
C ALA A 228 8.52 -17.84 3.41
N PHE A 229 8.30 -17.47 2.14
CA PHE A 229 8.93 -16.31 1.52
C PHE A 229 8.11 -15.01 1.59
N SER A 230 6.85 -15.06 2.06
CA SER A 230 5.99 -13.88 2.16
C SER A 230 6.52 -12.78 3.11
N PRO A 231 7.26 -13.08 4.21
CA PRO A 231 7.75 -12.04 5.11
C PRO A 231 8.68 -11.03 4.42
N PHE A 232 9.50 -11.47 3.46
CA PHE A 232 10.46 -10.59 2.79
C PHE A 232 9.75 -9.49 1.99
N GLY A 233 8.76 -9.86 1.20
CA GLY A 233 7.97 -8.90 0.46
C GLY A 233 7.13 -8.01 1.40
N TYR A 234 6.47 -8.60 2.41
CA TYR A 234 5.66 -7.88 3.40
C TYR A 234 6.42 -6.73 4.08
N PHE A 235 7.62 -7.01 4.60
CA PHE A 235 8.43 -6.00 5.29
C PHE A 235 9.00 -4.97 4.31
N LEU A 236 9.44 -5.40 3.11
CA LEU A 236 9.91 -4.49 2.07
C LEU A 236 8.83 -3.47 1.69
N ALA A 237 7.61 -3.95 1.40
CA ALA A 237 6.50 -3.10 1.02
C ALA A 237 6.17 -2.08 2.11
N ILE A 238 6.14 -2.50 3.39
CA ILE A 238 5.93 -1.59 4.51
C ILE A 238 7.03 -0.53 4.60
N HIS A 239 8.31 -0.91 4.49
CA HIS A 239 9.41 0.03 4.61
C HIS A 239 9.42 1.07 3.47
N VAL A 240 9.24 0.63 2.22
CA VAL A 240 9.19 1.52 1.05
C VAL A 240 8.01 2.48 1.15
N VAL A 241 6.83 1.96 1.50
CA VAL A 241 5.62 2.78 1.59
C VAL A 241 5.66 3.69 2.82
N ALA A 242 6.32 3.30 3.91
CA ALA A 242 6.54 4.18 5.06
C ALA A 242 7.44 5.37 4.71
N GLU A 243 8.47 5.19 3.87
CA GLU A 243 9.29 6.30 3.35
C GLU A 243 8.51 7.21 2.40
N LYS A 244 7.58 6.66 1.60
CA LYS A 244 6.64 7.44 0.78
C LYS A 244 5.63 8.20 1.64
N GLU A 245 5.05 7.56 2.66
CA GLU A 245 4.08 8.14 3.59
C GLU A 245 4.67 9.32 4.36
N LYS A 246 5.94 9.20 4.80
CA LYS A 246 6.69 10.29 5.45
C LYS A 246 7.28 11.32 4.46
N LYS A 247 7.01 11.18 3.16
CA LYS A 247 7.53 12.05 2.08
C LYS A 247 9.06 12.11 1.99
N ILE A 248 9.77 11.14 2.57
CA ILE A 248 11.22 11.08 2.57
C ILE A 248 11.73 10.88 1.13
N LYS A 249 11.08 10.02 0.34
CA LYS A 249 11.47 9.80 -1.06
C LYS A 249 11.49 11.10 -1.87
N GLU A 250 10.40 11.87 -1.83
CA GLU A 250 10.32 13.14 -2.57
C GLU A 250 11.32 14.18 -2.06
N PHE A 251 11.50 14.27 -0.74
CA PHE A 251 12.54 15.13 -0.16
C PHE A 251 13.94 14.77 -0.65
N LEU A 252 14.28 13.48 -0.72
CA LEU A 252 15.56 13.04 -1.26
C LEU A 252 15.70 13.39 -2.75
N LYS A 253 14.62 13.29 -3.55
CA LYS A 253 14.64 13.70 -4.97
C LYS A 253 14.92 15.19 -5.12
N ILE A 254 14.35 16.03 -4.25
CA ILE A 254 14.64 17.48 -4.21
C ILE A 254 16.12 17.72 -3.92
N MET A 255 16.72 16.93 -3.03
CA MET A 255 18.15 17.01 -2.68
C MET A 255 19.08 16.44 -3.78
N GLY A 256 18.55 16.05 -4.94
CA GLY A 256 19.33 15.56 -6.07
C GLY A 256 19.49 14.04 -6.13
N LEU A 257 18.68 13.27 -5.39
CA LEU A 257 18.66 11.81 -5.51
C LEU A 257 18.09 11.37 -6.86
N ARG A 258 18.78 10.43 -7.53
CA ARG A 258 18.24 9.76 -8.71
C ARG A 258 17.32 8.60 -8.31
N ASP A 259 16.19 8.45 -9.00
CA ASP A 259 15.21 7.39 -8.73
C ASP A 259 15.78 5.97 -8.85
N THR A 260 16.73 5.77 -9.78
CA THR A 260 17.41 4.49 -9.96
C THR A 260 18.21 4.09 -8.72
N ALA A 261 18.91 5.04 -8.09
CA ALA A 261 19.70 4.76 -6.87
C ALA A 261 18.81 4.37 -5.68
N PHE A 262 17.63 4.98 -5.59
CA PHE A 262 16.63 4.65 -4.56
C PHE A 262 16.17 3.19 -4.66
N TRP A 263 15.70 2.78 -5.84
CA TRP A 263 15.19 1.43 -6.06
C TRP A 263 16.29 0.37 -5.99
N LEU A 264 17.45 0.63 -6.60
CA LEU A 264 18.57 -0.31 -6.62
C LEU A 264 19.11 -0.58 -5.20
N SER A 265 19.07 0.41 -4.30
CA SER A 265 19.43 0.23 -2.89
C SER A 265 18.55 -0.79 -2.17
N TRP A 266 17.22 -0.75 -2.36
CA TRP A 266 16.29 -1.71 -1.76
C TRP A 266 16.41 -3.09 -2.42
N VAL A 267 16.51 -3.14 -3.75
CA VAL A 267 16.64 -4.38 -4.51
C VAL A 267 17.91 -5.13 -4.12
N LEU A 268 19.08 -4.47 -4.05
CA LEU A 268 20.34 -5.11 -3.67
C LEU A 268 20.28 -5.69 -2.26
N LEU A 269 19.72 -4.95 -1.30
CA LEU A 269 19.62 -5.41 0.09
C LEU A 269 18.75 -6.67 0.19
N TYR A 270 17.57 -6.67 -0.43
CA TYR A 270 16.67 -7.81 -0.38
C TYR A 270 17.14 -8.99 -1.21
N THR A 271 17.79 -8.76 -2.35
CA THR A 271 18.41 -9.83 -3.15
C THR A 271 19.51 -10.54 -2.34
N SER A 272 20.33 -9.79 -1.60
CA SER A 272 21.36 -10.38 -0.72
C SER A 272 20.76 -11.19 0.43
N LEU A 273 19.65 -10.73 1.03
CA LEU A 273 18.96 -11.48 2.09
C LEU A 273 18.30 -12.74 1.56
N ILE A 274 17.60 -12.65 0.44
CA ILE A 274 16.96 -13.81 -0.22
C ILE A 274 18.00 -14.82 -0.65
N PHE A 275 19.15 -14.39 -1.18
CA PHE A 275 20.24 -15.29 -1.54
C PHE A 275 20.71 -16.13 -0.34
N LEU A 276 20.99 -15.47 0.80
CA LEU A 276 21.41 -16.16 2.02
C LEU A 276 20.33 -17.13 2.53
N MET A 277 19.07 -16.69 2.53
CA MET A 277 17.96 -17.48 3.05
C MET A 277 17.57 -18.64 2.15
N SER A 278 17.56 -18.45 0.83
CA SER A 278 17.31 -19.53 -0.14
C SER A 278 18.40 -20.60 -0.08
N LEU A 279 19.68 -20.21 0.09
CA LEU A 279 20.78 -21.15 0.29
C LEU A 279 20.58 -21.99 1.56
N LEU A 280 20.28 -21.32 2.68
CA LEU A 280 20.04 -21.98 3.96
C LEU A 280 18.84 -22.94 3.89
N MET A 281 17.72 -22.49 3.32
CA MET A 281 16.51 -23.29 3.15
C MET A 281 16.73 -24.49 2.23
N ALA A 282 17.49 -24.34 1.14
CA ALA A 282 17.78 -25.43 0.21
C ALA A 282 18.66 -26.52 0.85
N VAL A 283 19.70 -26.12 1.58
CA VAL A 283 20.57 -27.08 2.30
C VAL A 283 19.76 -27.87 3.33
N ILE A 284 18.94 -27.19 4.13
CA ILE A 284 18.12 -27.86 5.16
C ILE A 284 17.05 -28.74 4.50
N ALA A 285 16.40 -28.29 3.41
CA ALA A 285 15.40 -29.08 2.71
C ALA A 285 15.97 -30.39 2.15
N THR A 286 17.16 -30.36 1.54
CA THR A 286 17.83 -31.57 1.04
C THR A 286 18.44 -32.45 2.12
N ALA A 287 18.87 -31.87 3.25
CA ALA A 287 19.38 -32.64 4.38
C ALA A 287 18.25 -33.32 5.20
N SER A 288 17.00 -32.88 5.01
CA SER A 288 15.82 -33.40 5.69
C SER A 288 15.08 -34.47 4.86
N LEU A 289 14.02 -35.05 5.43
CA LEU A 289 13.14 -35.99 4.71
C LEU A 289 12.29 -35.34 3.60
N LEU A 290 12.36 -34.02 3.40
CA LEU A 290 11.55 -33.33 2.39
C LEU A 290 12.00 -33.64 0.95
N PHE A 291 13.31 -33.58 0.65
CA PHE A 291 13.84 -33.84 -0.69
C PHE A 291 15.20 -34.55 -0.66
N PRO A 292 15.27 -35.81 -0.19
CA PRO A 292 16.54 -36.52 0.01
C PRO A 292 17.30 -36.84 -1.28
N GLN A 293 16.62 -37.13 -2.40
CA GLN A 293 17.26 -37.50 -3.68
C GLN A 293 17.54 -36.30 -4.60
N SER A 294 16.91 -35.17 -4.34
CA SER A 294 17.01 -33.98 -5.17
C SER A 294 18.31 -33.19 -4.93
N SER A 295 18.82 -32.55 -5.98
CA SER A 295 20.05 -31.75 -5.87
C SER A 295 19.81 -30.40 -5.18
N SER A 296 20.66 -30.07 -4.20
CA SER A 296 20.53 -28.82 -3.42
C SER A 296 20.65 -27.56 -4.27
N ILE A 297 21.43 -27.60 -5.37
CA ILE A 297 21.62 -26.47 -6.29
C ILE A 297 20.34 -26.17 -7.09
N VAL A 298 19.61 -27.19 -7.55
CA VAL A 298 18.35 -26.99 -8.31
C VAL A 298 17.27 -26.43 -7.41
N ILE A 299 17.15 -26.95 -6.18
CA ILE A 299 16.21 -26.43 -5.17
C ILE A 299 16.58 -24.99 -4.78
N PHE A 300 17.87 -24.71 -4.57
CA PHE A 300 18.36 -23.36 -4.33
C PHE A 300 17.97 -22.39 -5.45
N LEU A 301 18.20 -22.76 -6.71
CA LEU A 301 17.86 -21.93 -7.87
C LEU A 301 16.36 -21.61 -7.91
N LEU A 302 15.52 -22.61 -7.66
CA LEU A 302 14.07 -22.46 -7.64
C LEU A 302 13.61 -21.52 -6.50
N PHE A 303 14.11 -21.72 -5.28
CA PHE A 303 13.83 -20.85 -4.12
C PHE A 303 14.34 -19.42 -4.31
N PHE A 304 15.55 -19.25 -4.85
CA PHE A 304 16.14 -17.95 -5.10
C PHE A 304 15.34 -17.15 -6.13
N LEU A 305 14.97 -17.77 -7.25
CA LEU A 305 14.17 -17.11 -8.30
C LEU A 305 12.75 -16.80 -7.83
N TYR A 306 12.14 -17.68 -7.05
CA TYR A 306 10.84 -17.39 -6.44
C TYR A 306 10.91 -16.21 -5.46
N GLY A 307 11.88 -16.21 -4.54
CA GLY A 307 12.06 -15.11 -3.59
C GLY A 307 12.32 -13.78 -4.30
N LEU A 308 13.14 -13.78 -5.34
CA LEU A 308 13.41 -12.60 -6.17
C LEU A 308 12.14 -12.09 -6.86
N SER A 309 11.38 -12.99 -7.50
CA SER A 309 10.13 -12.64 -8.17
C SER A 309 9.08 -12.13 -7.19
N SER A 310 8.98 -12.72 -5.99
CA SER A 310 8.05 -12.29 -4.93
C SER A 310 8.37 -10.88 -4.43
N VAL A 311 9.66 -10.55 -4.25
CA VAL A 311 10.08 -9.20 -3.85
C VAL A 311 9.79 -8.18 -4.95
N PHE A 312 10.01 -8.52 -6.21
CA PHE A 312 9.66 -7.62 -7.32
C PHE A 312 8.15 -7.42 -7.47
N PHE A 313 7.36 -8.46 -7.21
CA PHE A 313 5.91 -8.34 -7.09
C PHE A 313 5.51 -7.37 -5.97
N ALA A 314 6.13 -7.47 -4.80
CA ALA A 314 5.92 -6.53 -3.69
C ALA A 314 6.26 -5.08 -4.09
N LEU A 315 7.40 -4.86 -4.76
CA LEU A 315 7.81 -3.55 -5.27
C LEU A 315 6.79 -2.96 -6.24
N MET A 316 6.25 -3.79 -7.14
CA MET A 316 5.20 -3.41 -8.09
C MET A 316 3.91 -2.96 -7.39
N LEU A 317 3.56 -3.54 -6.24
CA LEU A 317 2.37 -3.12 -5.46
C LEU A 317 2.57 -1.76 -4.76
N THR A 318 3.79 -1.40 -4.37
CA THR A 318 4.04 -0.20 -3.54
C THR A 318 3.50 1.14 -4.09
N PRO A 319 3.51 1.45 -5.41
CA PRO A 319 2.97 2.72 -5.91
C PRO A 319 1.45 2.84 -5.79
N LEU A 320 0.72 1.73 -5.65
CA LEU A 320 -0.75 1.70 -5.60
C LEU A 320 -1.31 2.15 -4.24
N PHE A 321 -0.48 2.21 -3.21
CA PHE A 321 -0.91 2.43 -1.84
C PHE A 321 -0.26 3.67 -1.21
N LYS A 322 -1.07 4.44 -0.49
CA LYS A 322 -0.63 5.62 0.27
C LYS A 322 -0.20 5.34 1.71
N LYS A 323 -0.68 4.23 2.28
CA LYS A 323 -0.53 3.89 3.70
C LYS A 323 0.23 2.58 3.86
N SER A 324 1.29 2.61 4.67
CA SER A 324 2.25 1.50 4.82
C SER A 324 1.62 0.21 5.35
N LYS A 325 0.74 0.30 6.36
CA LYS A 325 0.14 -0.89 7.01
C LYS A 325 -0.74 -1.72 6.08
N HIS A 326 -1.45 -1.10 5.15
CA HIS A 326 -2.38 -1.82 4.26
C HIS A 326 -1.67 -2.65 3.21
N VAL A 327 -0.49 -2.20 2.73
CA VAL A 327 0.23 -2.85 1.63
C VAL A 327 0.69 -4.24 2.03
N GLY A 328 1.34 -4.36 3.19
CA GLY A 328 1.81 -5.65 3.69
C GLY A 328 0.65 -6.65 3.86
N ILE A 329 -0.48 -6.20 4.42
CA ILE A 329 -1.67 -7.05 4.60
C ILE A 329 -2.18 -7.56 3.24
N VAL A 330 -2.34 -6.66 2.26
CA VAL A 330 -2.82 -7.04 0.92
C VAL A 330 -1.85 -8.01 0.26
N GLU A 331 -0.55 -7.73 0.32
CA GLU A 331 0.48 -8.58 -0.26
C GLU A 331 0.46 -10.01 0.33
N PHE A 332 0.30 -10.12 1.65
CA PHE A 332 0.18 -11.42 2.32
C PHE A 332 -1.06 -12.19 1.84
N PHE A 333 -2.24 -11.55 1.82
CA PHE A 333 -3.47 -12.20 1.35
C PHE A 333 -3.40 -12.60 -0.12
N VAL A 334 -2.80 -11.76 -0.95
CA VAL A 334 -2.59 -12.05 -2.38
C VAL A 334 -1.67 -13.26 -2.56
N THR A 335 -0.60 -13.36 -1.76
CA THR A 335 0.32 -14.51 -1.77
C THR A 335 -0.43 -15.81 -1.43
N VAL A 336 -1.26 -15.80 -0.38
CA VAL A 336 -2.04 -16.98 0.04
C VAL A 336 -3.10 -17.34 -0.99
N ALA A 337 -3.84 -16.37 -1.52
CA ALA A 337 -4.89 -16.60 -2.51
C ALA A 337 -4.34 -17.23 -3.81
N PHE A 338 -3.26 -16.69 -4.36
CA PHE A 338 -2.64 -17.27 -5.55
C PHE A 338 -1.90 -18.59 -5.25
N GLY A 339 -1.34 -18.77 -4.05
CA GLY A 339 -0.84 -20.07 -3.60
C GLY A 339 -1.92 -21.15 -3.60
N PHE A 340 -3.13 -20.82 -3.14
CA PHE A 340 -4.28 -21.75 -3.13
C PHE A 340 -4.79 -22.05 -4.54
N ILE A 341 -4.82 -21.05 -5.43
CA ILE A 341 -5.11 -21.28 -6.86
C ILE A 341 -4.08 -22.24 -7.48
N GLY A 342 -2.79 -22.06 -7.17
CA GLY A 342 -1.73 -22.99 -7.57
C GLY A 342 -1.96 -24.42 -7.07
N LEU A 343 -2.40 -24.59 -5.83
CA LEU A 343 -2.75 -25.91 -5.27
C LEU A 343 -3.95 -26.53 -6.01
N MET A 344 -4.98 -25.75 -6.32
CA MET A 344 -6.16 -26.22 -7.04
C MET A 344 -5.82 -26.71 -8.45
N ILE A 345 -4.84 -26.09 -9.13
CA ILE A 345 -4.35 -26.55 -10.44
C ILE A 345 -3.78 -27.98 -10.36
N ILE A 346 -3.13 -28.34 -9.25
CA ILE A 346 -2.50 -29.66 -9.06
C ILE A 346 -3.53 -30.70 -8.63
N LEU A 347 -4.48 -30.32 -7.77
CA LEU A 347 -5.47 -31.25 -7.23
C LEU A 347 -6.51 -31.70 -8.28
N ILE A 348 -6.69 -30.92 -9.35
CA ILE A 348 -7.61 -31.24 -10.46
C ILE A 348 -6.84 -31.99 -11.55
N GLU A 349 -7.09 -33.30 -11.63
CA GLU A 349 -6.38 -34.25 -12.50
C GLU A 349 -6.46 -33.92 -14.02
N SER A 350 -7.46 -33.15 -14.44
CA SER A 350 -7.70 -32.75 -15.84
C SER A 350 -7.73 -31.24 -16.07
N PHE A 351 -6.89 -30.47 -15.34
CA PHE A 351 -6.84 -29.02 -15.56
C PHE A 351 -6.28 -28.67 -16.96
N PRO A 352 -6.96 -27.81 -17.75
CA PRO A 352 -6.53 -27.50 -19.11
C PRO A 352 -5.21 -26.73 -19.09
N LYS A 353 -4.23 -27.22 -19.87
CA LYS A 353 -2.88 -26.63 -19.97
C LYS A 353 -2.88 -25.14 -20.31
N SER A 354 -3.86 -24.66 -21.09
CA SER A 354 -4.01 -23.23 -21.44
C SER A 354 -4.27 -22.33 -20.23
N LEU A 355 -5.07 -22.78 -19.25
CA LEU A 355 -5.34 -22.01 -18.03
C LEU A 355 -4.13 -21.97 -17.10
N VAL A 356 -3.28 -23.00 -17.09
CA VAL A 356 -2.01 -23.00 -16.34
C VAL A 356 -1.13 -21.84 -16.81
N TRP A 357 -1.03 -21.64 -18.13
CA TRP A 357 -0.24 -20.54 -18.71
C TRP A 357 -0.88 -19.17 -18.49
N LEU A 358 -2.20 -19.07 -18.39
CA LEU A 358 -2.89 -17.82 -18.03
C LEU A 358 -2.54 -17.36 -16.61
N PHE A 359 -2.38 -18.30 -15.66
CA PHE A 359 -1.99 -17.99 -14.28
C PHE A 359 -0.48 -17.95 -14.05
N SER A 360 0.32 -18.35 -15.03
CA SER A 360 1.80 -18.34 -14.96
C SER A 360 2.44 -16.96 -14.70
N PRO A 361 1.87 -15.83 -15.15
CA PRO A 361 2.34 -14.48 -14.77
C PRO A 361 2.27 -14.19 -13.27
N PHE A 362 1.59 -15.02 -12.47
CA PHE A 362 1.62 -14.95 -11.01
C PHE A 362 2.70 -15.88 -10.47
N CYS A 363 3.74 -15.28 -9.88
CA CYS A 363 4.91 -16.03 -9.41
C CYS A 363 4.59 -17.11 -8.35
N HIS A 364 3.61 -16.89 -7.48
CA HIS A 364 3.19 -17.86 -6.46
C HIS A 364 2.63 -19.15 -7.09
N CYS A 365 1.82 -19.04 -8.14
CA CYS A 365 1.28 -20.20 -8.87
C CYS A 365 2.40 -20.99 -9.56
N THR A 366 3.29 -20.29 -10.27
CA THR A 366 4.41 -20.91 -10.99
C THR A 366 5.37 -21.64 -10.05
N PHE A 367 5.60 -21.10 -8.85
CA PHE A 367 6.42 -21.76 -7.84
C PHE A 367 5.78 -23.02 -7.28
N VAL A 368 4.47 -23.00 -6.99
CA VAL A 368 3.72 -24.19 -6.53
C VAL A 368 3.80 -25.31 -7.56
N ILE A 369 3.63 -25.00 -8.85
CA ILE A 369 3.78 -25.96 -9.95
C ILE A 369 5.21 -26.53 -9.99
N GLY A 370 6.23 -25.67 -9.82
CA GLY A 370 7.63 -26.10 -9.80
C GLY A 370 7.95 -27.06 -8.66
N ILE A 371 7.52 -26.76 -7.44
CA ILE A 371 7.74 -27.65 -6.28
C ILE A 371 6.94 -28.94 -6.40
N ALA A 372 5.70 -28.87 -6.90
CA ALA A 372 4.91 -30.08 -7.14
C ALA A 372 5.58 -31.03 -8.14
N GLN A 373 6.27 -30.49 -9.16
CA GLN A 373 7.09 -31.30 -10.06
C GLN A 373 8.31 -31.91 -9.36
N VAL A 374 8.97 -31.17 -8.47
CA VAL A 374 10.07 -31.73 -7.64
C VAL A 374 9.56 -32.90 -6.79
N MET A 375 8.42 -32.72 -6.13
CA MET A 375 7.79 -33.76 -5.32
C MET A 375 7.42 -34.98 -6.16
N HIS A 376 6.87 -34.78 -7.36
CA HIS A 376 6.56 -35.86 -8.28
C HIS A 376 7.81 -36.65 -8.68
N LEU A 377 8.95 -36.01 -8.95
CA LEU A 377 10.20 -36.72 -9.28
C LEU A 377 10.80 -37.45 -8.07
N GLU A 378 10.61 -36.91 -6.87
CA GLU A 378 11.04 -37.54 -5.61
C GLU A 378 10.25 -38.84 -5.35
N ASP A 379 8.96 -38.88 -5.72
CA ASP A 379 8.12 -40.08 -5.56
C ASP A 379 8.63 -41.29 -6.33
N PHE A 380 9.18 -41.05 -7.53
CA PHE A 380 9.78 -42.09 -8.36
C PHE A 380 11.23 -42.40 -7.95
N ASN A 381 11.74 -41.79 -6.88
CA ASN A 381 13.14 -41.85 -6.44
C ASN A 381 14.15 -41.39 -7.50
N GLU A 382 13.72 -40.67 -8.53
CA GLU A 382 14.61 -40.07 -9.52
C GLU A 382 15.19 -38.75 -9.01
N GLY A 383 14.40 -38.00 -8.22
CA GLY A 383 14.79 -36.70 -7.67
C GLY A 383 14.95 -35.60 -8.73
N ALA A 384 15.04 -34.33 -8.28
CA ALA A 384 15.32 -33.20 -9.16
C ALA A 384 16.84 -33.05 -9.41
N LEU A 385 17.35 -33.73 -10.44
CA LEU A 385 18.71 -33.58 -10.95
C LEU A 385 18.73 -32.75 -12.25
N PHE A 386 19.90 -32.17 -12.57
CA PHE A 386 20.10 -31.42 -13.82
C PHE A 386 19.83 -32.25 -15.09
N SER A 387 19.97 -33.58 -15.02
CA SER A 387 19.67 -34.48 -16.14
C SER A 387 18.17 -34.60 -16.43
N ASN A 388 17.32 -34.50 -15.40
CA ASN A 388 15.89 -34.81 -15.48
C ASN A 388 15.00 -33.55 -15.44
N LEU A 389 15.58 -32.37 -15.70
CA LEU A 389 14.88 -31.07 -15.70
C LEU A 389 13.74 -30.96 -16.74
N THR A 390 13.80 -31.78 -17.79
CA THR A 390 12.79 -31.84 -18.85
C THR A 390 11.73 -32.91 -18.63
N ALA A 391 11.87 -33.74 -17.59
CA ALA A 391 10.97 -34.85 -17.32
C ALA A 391 9.69 -34.37 -16.61
N GLY A 392 8.58 -35.08 -16.89
CA GLY A 392 7.29 -34.87 -16.24
C GLY A 392 6.27 -34.04 -17.02
N PRO A 393 5.03 -33.94 -16.50
CA PRO A 393 3.93 -33.22 -17.15
C PRO A 393 4.18 -31.71 -17.22
N TYR A 394 4.90 -31.15 -16.25
CA TYR A 394 5.28 -29.74 -16.16
C TYR A 394 6.80 -29.62 -15.98
N PRO A 395 7.59 -29.59 -17.07
CA PRO A 395 9.05 -29.53 -16.99
C PRO A 395 9.58 -28.39 -16.12
N LEU A 396 10.50 -28.71 -15.21
CA LEU A 396 11.07 -27.76 -14.24
C LEU A 396 11.89 -26.65 -14.91
N ILE A 397 12.43 -26.90 -16.10
CA ILE A 397 13.10 -25.85 -16.88
C ILE A 397 12.15 -24.71 -17.26
N ILE A 398 10.88 -25.01 -17.55
CA ILE A 398 9.91 -24.00 -17.94
C ILE A 398 9.52 -23.14 -16.74
N THR A 399 9.41 -23.73 -15.55
CA THR A 399 9.10 -22.97 -14.32
C THR A 399 10.23 -22.01 -13.96
N ILE A 400 11.49 -22.43 -14.09
CA ILE A 400 12.67 -21.56 -13.93
C ILE A 400 12.63 -20.38 -14.89
N ILE A 401 12.42 -20.65 -16.20
CA ILE A 401 12.34 -19.59 -17.22
C ILE A 401 11.19 -18.63 -16.90
N MET A 402 10.01 -19.13 -16.56
CA MET A 402 8.86 -18.29 -16.22
C MET A 402 9.11 -17.42 -14.98
N LEU A 403 9.76 -17.93 -13.93
CA LEU A 403 10.10 -17.11 -12.76
C LEU A 403 11.09 -15.98 -13.11
N THR A 404 12.04 -16.22 -14.01
CA THR A 404 12.95 -15.16 -14.49
C THR A 404 12.21 -14.10 -15.31
N LEU A 405 11.30 -14.52 -16.20
CA LEU A 405 10.48 -13.60 -17.00
C LEU A 405 9.53 -12.78 -16.12
N ASN A 406 8.90 -13.40 -15.12
CA ASN A 406 8.04 -12.73 -14.14
C ASN A 406 8.83 -11.66 -13.37
N SER A 407 10.05 -11.98 -12.95
CA SER A 407 10.95 -11.04 -12.27
C SER A 407 11.21 -9.79 -13.11
N ILE A 408 11.55 -9.96 -14.39
CA ILE A 408 11.78 -8.85 -15.34
C ILE A 408 10.48 -8.05 -15.53
N PHE A 409 9.37 -8.73 -15.74
CA PHE A 409 8.06 -8.11 -15.95
C PHE A 409 7.65 -7.23 -14.76
N TYR A 410 7.78 -7.71 -13.53
CA TYR A 410 7.42 -6.95 -12.33
C TYR A 410 8.32 -5.74 -12.12
N VAL A 411 9.62 -5.82 -12.42
CA VAL A 411 10.52 -4.64 -12.33
C VAL A 411 10.12 -3.57 -13.35
N LEU A 412 9.86 -3.96 -14.60
CA LEU A 412 9.41 -3.03 -15.64
C LEU A 412 8.08 -2.37 -15.25
N LEU A 413 7.13 -3.17 -14.76
CA LEU A 413 5.84 -2.67 -14.31
C LEU A 413 5.96 -1.76 -13.08
N ALA A 414 6.83 -2.08 -12.12
CA ALA A 414 7.10 -1.24 -10.96
C ALA A 414 7.67 0.14 -11.36
N VAL A 415 8.64 0.16 -12.27
CA VAL A 415 9.23 1.42 -12.80
C VAL A 415 8.19 2.22 -13.57
N TYR A 416 7.35 1.56 -14.36
CA TYR A 416 6.25 2.21 -15.09
C TYR A 416 5.21 2.81 -14.14
N LEU A 417 4.71 2.04 -13.18
CA LEU A 417 3.69 2.48 -12.22
C LEU A 417 4.19 3.63 -11.34
N ASP A 418 5.45 3.62 -10.90
CA ASP A 418 6.03 4.72 -10.08
C ASP A 418 6.15 6.04 -10.85
N GLN A 419 6.24 6.01 -12.19
CA GLN A 419 6.25 7.22 -13.03
C GLN A 419 4.85 7.73 -13.39
N VAL A 420 3.88 6.82 -13.55
CA VAL A 420 2.52 7.15 -14.01
C VAL A 420 1.57 7.50 -12.87
N ILE A 421 1.73 6.83 -11.72
CA ILE A 421 0.94 7.03 -10.50
C ILE A 421 1.80 7.84 -9.52
N PRO A 422 1.72 9.19 -9.56
CA PRO A 422 2.44 10.00 -8.59
C PRO A 422 1.83 9.82 -7.20
N GLY A 423 2.66 10.01 -6.18
CA GLY A 423 2.18 10.27 -4.83
C GLY A 423 1.44 11.61 -4.74
N GLU A 424 1.12 12.06 -3.53
CA GLU A 424 0.44 13.36 -3.30
C GLU A 424 1.28 14.56 -3.74
N PHE A 425 2.59 14.36 -3.94
CA PHE A 425 3.56 15.35 -4.41
C PHE A 425 4.48 14.68 -5.45
N GLY A 426 4.93 15.46 -6.44
CA GLY A 426 5.79 15.02 -7.54
C GLY A 426 5.19 15.33 -8.92
N LEU A 427 6.07 15.52 -9.91
CA LEU A 427 5.69 15.77 -11.30
C LEU A 427 5.20 14.46 -11.95
N ARG A 428 3.92 14.41 -12.33
CA ARG A 428 3.30 13.25 -13.01
C ARG A 428 3.77 13.18 -14.46
N ARG A 429 4.24 12.01 -14.90
CA ARG A 429 4.35 11.72 -16.34
C ARG A 429 3.00 11.22 -16.87
N SER A 430 2.65 11.64 -18.10
CA SER A 430 1.47 11.13 -18.81
C SER A 430 1.56 9.62 -18.99
N SER A 431 0.43 8.90 -19.00
CA SER A 431 0.41 7.42 -19.10
C SER A 431 1.16 6.88 -20.32
N LEU A 432 1.13 7.59 -21.45
CA LEU A 432 1.81 7.22 -22.68
C LEU A 432 3.05 8.10 -22.96
N TYR A 433 3.78 8.50 -21.91
CA TYR A 433 4.94 9.40 -22.08
C TYR A 433 6.03 8.80 -22.99
N PHE A 434 6.21 7.48 -22.97
CA PHE A 434 7.24 6.78 -23.75
C PHE A 434 6.97 6.80 -25.27
N LEU A 435 5.75 7.15 -25.70
CA LEU A 435 5.41 7.34 -27.11
C LEU A 435 5.55 8.79 -27.57
N LYS A 436 5.80 9.74 -26.65
CA LYS A 436 5.92 11.15 -27.02
C LYS A 436 7.31 11.44 -27.59
N PRO A 437 7.42 12.16 -28.73
CA PRO A 437 8.71 12.56 -29.30
C PRO A 437 9.57 13.36 -28.32
N SER A 438 8.95 14.13 -27.42
CA SER A 438 9.61 14.91 -26.37
C SER A 438 10.37 14.07 -25.33
N TYR A 439 10.07 12.77 -25.21
CA TYR A 439 10.82 11.86 -24.33
C TYR A 439 12.13 11.40 -24.96
N TRP A 440 12.13 11.17 -26.28
CA TRP A 440 13.27 10.65 -27.03
C TRP A 440 14.18 11.74 -27.58
N SER A 441 13.62 12.92 -27.88
CA SER A 441 14.36 14.06 -28.41
C SER A 441 14.46 15.17 -27.37
N LYS A 442 15.70 15.43 -26.90
CA LYS A 442 16.01 16.60 -26.09
C LYS A 442 16.18 17.80 -27.02
N SER A 443 15.12 18.57 -27.22
CA SER A 443 15.25 19.87 -27.87
C SER A 443 16.04 20.79 -26.95
N LYS A 444 17.29 21.11 -27.32
CA LYS A 444 18.02 22.23 -26.71
C LYS A 444 17.36 23.51 -27.21
N ARG A 445 16.48 24.11 -26.42
CA ARG A 445 16.02 25.48 -26.70
C ARG A 445 17.12 26.45 -26.30
N ASN A 446 17.42 27.40 -27.19
CA ASN A 446 18.31 28.51 -26.88
C ASN A 446 17.59 29.46 -25.92
N TYR A 447 18.18 29.68 -24.75
CA TYR A 447 17.58 30.41 -23.64
C TYR A 447 17.49 31.93 -23.86
N GLU A 448 18.04 32.46 -24.95
CA GLU A 448 18.00 33.90 -25.28
C GLU A 448 16.63 34.36 -25.82
N GLU A 449 15.82 33.48 -26.41
CA GLU A 449 14.49 33.84 -26.97
C GLU A 449 13.38 34.01 -25.91
N LEU A 450 13.65 33.74 -24.63
CA LEU A 450 12.72 34.00 -23.52
C LEU A 450 12.88 35.39 -22.88
N SER A 451 13.82 36.20 -23.38
CA SER A 451 14.07 37.56 -22.91
C SER A 451 13.13 38.61 -23.51
N GLU A 452 12.44 38.31 -24.63
CA GLU A 452 11.66 39.34 -25.37
C GLU A 452 10.15 39.08 -25.45
N GLY A 453 9.63 38.00 -24.85
CA GLY A 453 8.20 37.70 -24.85
C GLY A 453 7.46 38.23 -23.62
N ASN A 454 6.76 39.36 -23.77
CA ASN A 454 5.73 39.94 -22.88
C ASN A 454 6.19 40.82 -21.68
N VAL A 455 6.88 41.93 -21.95
CA VAL A 455 6.89 43.11 -21.05
C VAL A 455 5.85 44.16 -21.47
N ASN A 456 5.21 44.01 -22.64
CA ASN A 456 4.20 44.96 -23.12
C ASN A 456 2.80 44.56 -22.67
N GLY A 457 2.48 44.84 -21.40
CA GLY A 457 1.10 44.79 -20.92
C GLY A 457 0.96 44.65 -19.41
N ASN A 458 1.16 45.74 -18.66
CA ASN A 458 0.28 46.18 -17.56
C ASN A 458 0.92 47.37 -16.82
N ILE A 459 0.42 48.56 -17.15
CA ILE A 459 0.79 49.87 -16.57
C ILE A 459 0.39 49.95 -15.06
N SER A 460 -0.24 48.93 -14.47
CA SER A 460 -0.62 48.86 -13.05
C SER A 460 0.42 48.22 -12.10
N PHE A 461 1.44 47.51 -12.62
CA PHE A 461 2.41 46.81 -11.76
C PHE A 461 3.52 47.71 -11.19
N SER A 462 3.80 48.86 -11.81
CA SER A 462 4.90 49.75 -11.41
C SER A 462 4.68 50.45 -10.07
N GLU A 463 3.44 50.60 -9.62
CA GLU A 463 3.17 51.18 -8.30
C GLU A 463 3.40 50.16 -7.19
N ILE A 464 3.09 48.88 -7.43
CA ILE A 464 3.05 47.80 -6.42
C ILE A 464 4.45 47.28 -6.04
N ILE A 465 5.42 47.42 -6.94
CA ILE A 465 6.76 46.85 -6.82
C ILE A 465 7.79 47.98 -6.71
N GLU A 466 8.61 47.95 -5.65
CA GLU A 466 9.74 48.86 -5.50
C GLU A 466 10.72 48.67 -6.68
N PRO A 467 11.09 49.75 -7.40
CA PRO A 467 12.03 49.67 -8.50
C PRO A 467 13.39 49.17 -8.01
N VAL A 468 14.02 48.35 -8.85
CA VAL A 468 15.27 47.68 -8.50
C VAL A 468 16.44 48.56 -8.88
N SER A 469 17.47 48.64 -8.04
CA SER A 469 18.67 49.42 -8.35
C SER A 469 19.43 48.81 -9.54
N SER A 470 20.17 49.64 -10.27
CA SER A 470 20.92 49.24 -11.48
C SER A 470 21.91 48.09 -11.24
N GLU A 471 22.37 47.89 -10.00
CA GLU A 471 23.29 46.82 -9.60
C GLU A 471 22.71 45.40 -9.66
N PHE A 472 21.38 45.26 -9.69
CA PHE A 472 20.68 43.97 -9.69
C PHE A 472 20.03 43.62 -11.04
N VAL A 473 20.07 44.53 -12.01
CA VAL A 473 19.58 44.27 -13.38
C VAL A 473 20.46 43.17 -14.01
N GLY A 474 19.86 42.09 -14.49
CA GLY A 474 20.59 40.93 -15.04
C GLY A 474 21.07 39.92 -13.99
N LYS A 475 20.75 40.12 -12.71
CA LYS A 475 20.98 39.16 -11.62
C LYS A 475 19.69 38.47 -11.18
N GLU A 476 18.70 38.34 -12.07
CA GLU A 476 17.45 37.62 -11.79
C GLU A 476 17.73 36.12 -11.68
N ALA A 477 17.70 35.59 -10.47
CA ALA A 477 17.96 34.18 -10.23
C ALA A 477 16.70 33.32 -10.30
N ILE A 478 15.55 33.85 -9.85
CA ILE A 478 14.25 33.17 -9.94
C ILE A 478 13.27 34.15 -10.58
N ARG A 479 12.68 33.75 -11.72
CA ARG A 479 11.65 34.51 -12.44
C ARG A 479 10.32 33.78 -12.31
N ILE A 480 9.32 34.48 -11.79
CA ILE A 480 7.95 33.99 -11.60
C ILE A 480 7.05 34.84 -12.50
N SER A 481 6.35 34.19 -13.44
CA SER A 481 5.50 34.87 -14.42
C SER A 481 4.16 34.18 -14.56
N GLY A 482 3.12 34.87 -14.10
CA GLY A 482 1.72 34.50 -14.21
C GLY A 482 1.35 33.18 -13.57
N ILE A 483 2.03 32.78 -12.47
CA ILE A 483 1.78 31.47 -11.85
C ILE A 483 0.37 31.44 -11.25
N GLN A 484 -0.39 30.42 -11.66
CA GLN A 484 -1.69 30.08 -11.10
C GLN A 484 -1.66 28.66 -10.56
N LYS A 485 -2.39 28.43 -9.47
CA LYS A 485 -2.54 27.09 -8.90
C LYS A 485 -3.92 26.85 -8.32
N THR A 486 -4.57 25.80 -8.82
CA THR A 486 -5.91 25.38 -8.39
C THR A 486 -5.87 23.95 -7.86
N TYR A 487 -6.39 23.73 -6.66
CA TYR A 487 -6.57 22.39 -6.09
C TYR A 487 -8.04 21.97 -6.21
N ARG A 488 -8.29 20.75 -6.72
CA ARG A 488 -9.64 20.19 -6.82
C ARG A 488 -9.82 19.09 -5.79
N LYS A 489 -10.82 19.20 -4.91
CA LYS A 489 -11.14 18.19 -3.89
C LYS A 489 -12.65 17.98 -3.85
N LYS A 490 -13.10 16.75 -4.11
CA LYS A 490 -14.52 16.32 -3.98
C LYS A 490 -15.57 17.20 -4.69
N GLY A 491 -15.20 17.92 -5.75
CA GLY A 491 -16.12 18.78 -6.51
C GLY A 491 -15.87 20.28 -6.30
N GLU A 492 -15.24 20.66 -5.19
CA GLU A 492 -14.82 22.05 -4.93
C GLU A 492 -13.44 22.32 -5.54
N SER A 493 -13.30 23.48 -6.18
CA SER A 493 -12.03 24.00 -6.67
C SER A 493 -11.60 25.20 -5.83
N VAL A 494 -10.49 25.05 -5.12
CA VAL A 494 -9.87 26.13 -4.36
C VAL A 494 -8.67 26.66 -5.14
N GLU A 495 -8.72 27.94 -5.50
CA GLU A 495 -7.60 28.64 -6.12
C GLU A 495 -6.61 29.07 -5.04
N ALA A 496 -5.42 28.46 -5.02
CA ALA A 496 -4.38 28.76 -4.05
C ALA A 496 -3.45 29.90 -4.50
N LEU A 497 -3.24 30.09 -5.81
CA LEU A 497 -2.44 31.18 -6.38
C LEU A 497 -3.12 31.74 -7.62
N ARG A 498 -3.16 33.07 -7.73
CA ARG A 498 -3.85 33.84 -8.77
C ARG A 498 -2.85 34.81 -9.43
N ASN A 499 -2.36 34.42 -10.60
CA ASN A 499 -1.54 35.22 -11.52
C ASN A 499 -0.34 35.92 -10.86
N LEU A 500 0.44 35.18 -10.06
CA LEU A 500 1.61 35.74 -9.37
C LEU A 500 2.76 35.99 -10.33
N SER A 501 3.29 37.22 -10.34
CA SER A 501 4.44 37.63 -11.16
C SER A 501 5.40 38.52 -10.39
N PHE A 502 6.64 38.09 -10.18
CA PHE A 502 7.74 38.90 -9.62
C PHE A 502 9.09 38.17 -9.75
N ASP A 503 10.19 38.92 -9.66
CA ASP A 503 11.54 38.38 -9.78
C ASP A 503 12.29 38.42 -8.44
N ILE A 504 13.21 37.46 -8.26
CA ILE A 504 14.08 37.32 -7.08
C ILE A 504 15.53 37.35 -7.52
N TYR A 505 16.33 38.16 -6.82
CA TYR A 505 17.68 38.55 -7.23
C TYR A 505 18.78 37.83 -6.45
N GLU A 506 19.93 37.62 -7.09
CA GLU A 506 21.13 37.09 -6.44
C GLU A 506 21.69 38.07 -5.41
N GLY A 507 22.12 37.56 -4.26
CA GLY A 507 22.68 38.35 -3.17
C GLY A 507 21.63 39.02 -2.27
N GLN A 508 20.34 38.73 -2.46
CA GLN A 508 19.25 39.23 -1.63
C GLN A 508 18.56 38.12 -0.83
N ILE A 509 18.06 38.49 0.34
CA ILE A 509 17.14 37.68 1.13
C ILE A 509 15.72 38.21 0.87
N THR A 510 14.84 37.36 0.34
CA THR A 510 13.43 37.69 0.07
C THR A 510 12.52 36.95 1.04
N ALA A 511 11.67 37.69 1.76
CA ALA A 511 10.64 37.11 2.63
C ALA A 511 9.29 37.06 1.91
N LEU A 512 8.60 35.92 1.99
CA LEU A 512 7.22 35.75 1.57
C LEU A 512 6.30 35.94 2.80
N LEU A 513 5.48 36.99 2.79
CA LEU A 513 4.57 37.37 3.88
C LEU A 513 3.11 37.13 3.48
N GLY A 514 2.27 36.88 4.48
CA GLY A 514 0.85 36.58 4.29
C GLY A 514 0.28 35.76 5.46
N HIS A 515 -1.03 35.75 5.65
CA HIS A 515 -1.67 34.89 6.64
C HIS A 515 -1.52 33.40 6.27
N SER A 516 -1.81 32.50 7.21
CA SER A 516 -1.87 31.06 6.94
C SER A 516 -2.96 30.76 5.90
N GLY A 517 -2.60 30.05 4.83
CA GLY A 517 -3.54 29.74 3.73
C GLY A 517 -3.48 30.68 2.51
N THR A 518 -2.65 31.73 2.54
CA THR A 518 -2.44 32.66 1.39
C THR A 518 -1.74 32.05 0.17
N GLY A 519 -1.19 30.84 0.29
CA GLY A 519 -0.48 30.16 -0.80
C GLY A 519 1.05 30.23 -0.76
N LYS A 520 1.67 30.80 0.28
CA LYS A 520 3.15 30.87 0.45
C LYS A 520 3.84 29.51 0.27
N SER A 521 3.41 28.51 1.03
CA SER A 521 3.94 27.14 0.94
C SER A 521 3.65 26.50 -0.41
N THR A 522 2.53 26.85 -1.07
CA THR A 522 2.22 26.40 -2.44
C THR A 522 3.23 26.95 -3.44
N LEU A 523 3.59 28.23 -3.34
CA LEU A 523 4.61 28.84 -4.20
C LEU A 523 5.99 28.19 -3.99
N ILE A 524 6.41 28.00 -2.73
CA ILE A 524 7.66 27.28 -2.43
C ILE A 524 7.61 25.86 -3.01
N ASN A 525 6.53 25.11 -2.82
CA ASN A 525 6.39 23.76 -3.38
C ASN A 525 6.46 23.74 -4.91
N ILE A 526 5.96 24.76 -5.59
CA ILE A 526 6.12 24.92 -7.04
C ILE A 526 7.60 25.12 -7.36
N LEU A 527 8.28 26.08 -6.74
CA LEU A 527 9.72 26.36 -6.95
C LEU A 527 10.62 25.14 -6.63
N CYS A 528 10.22 24.30 -5.68
CA CYS A 528 10.89 23.04 -5.33
C CYS A 528 10.64 21.90 -6.35
N GLY A 529 9.69 22.07 -7.27
CA GLY A 529 9.29 21.08 -8.25
C GLY A 529 8.52 19.91 -7.61
N LEU A 530 7.90 20.14 -6.45
CA LEU A 530 7.02 19.20 -5.77
C LEU A 530 5.61 19.23 -6.37
N CYS A 531 5.22 20.35 -6.96
CA CYS A 531 3.90 20.55 -7.55
C CYS A 531 4.03 21.34 -8.86
N PRO A 532 3.45 20.89 -9.98
CA PRO A 532 3.43 21.70 -11.19
C PRO A 532 2.47 22.88 -11.02
N PRO A 533 2.76 24.04 -11.63
CA PRO A 533 1.77 25.12 -11.75
C PRO A 533 0.56 24.67 -12.59
N SER A 534 -0.62 25.23 -12.33
CA SER A 534 -1.79 25.02 -13.20
C SER A 534 -1.66 25.81 -14.49
N ASP A 535 -1.17 27.05 -14.39
CA ASP A 535 -0.86 27.95 -15.51
C ASP A 535 0.31 28.86 -15.13
N GLY A 536 0.91 29.52 -16.12
CA GLY A 536 2.12 30.32 -15.99
C GLY A 536 3.42 29.50 -15.95
N PHE A 537 4.54 30.17 -15.73
CA PHE A 537 5.85 29.51 -15.65
C PHE A 537 6.76 30.12 -14.58
N ALA A 538 7.69 29.29 -14.10
CA ALA A 538 8.76 29.67 -13.19
C ALA A 538 10.09 29.16 -13.74
N SER A 539 11.13 29.98 -13.67
CA SER A 539 12.49 29.59 -14.06
C SER A 539 13.52 29.95 -13.00
N ILE A 540 14.51 29.07 -12.80
CA ILE A 540 15.60 29.20 -11.83
C ILE A 540 16.93 29.17 -12.60
N TYR A 541 17.68 30.28 -12.62
CA TYR A 541 18.89 30.44 -13.44
C TYR A 541 18.69 29.96 -14.90
N GLY A 542 17.54 30.30 -15.49
CA GLY A 542 17.15 29.86 -16.84
C GLY A 542 16.46 28.50 -16.92
N HIS A 543 16.59 27.61 -15.92
CA HIS A 543 15.95 26.29 -15.92
C HIS A 543 14.46 26.36 -15.52
N ARG A 544 13.56 25.87 -16.37
CA ARG A 544 12.12 25.82 -16.12
C ARG A 544 11.76 24.75 -15.09
N VAL A 545 10.95 25.14 -14.11
CA VAL A 545 10.57 24.29 -12.98
C VAL A 545 9.52 23.23 -13.36
N SER A 546 8.75 23.47 -14.43
CA SER A 546 7.72 22.53 -14.92
C SER A 546 8.32 21.32 -15.65
N GLU A 547 9.55 21.41 -16.16
CA GLU A 547 10.20 20.36 -16.93
C GLU A 547 11.10 19.50 -16.03
N ILE A 548 10.92 18.17 -16.07
CA ILE A 548 11.57 17.24 -15.13
C ILE A 548 13.10 17.26 -15.25
N ASP A 549 13.62 17.30 -16.48
CA ASP A 549 15.05 17.25 -16.76
C ASP A 549 15.74 18.56 -16.35
N GLU A 550 15.16 19.71 -16.68
CA GLU A 550 15.69 21.04 -16.28
C GLU A 550 15.61 21.23 -14.76
N MET A 551 14.52 20.76 -14.15
CA MET A 551 14.35 20.82 -12.69
C MET A 551 15.37 19.96 -11.94
N PHE A 552 15.84 18.87 -12.53
CA PHE A 552 16.93 18.08 -11.94
C PHE A 552 18.25 18.87 -11.84
N GLU A 553 18.56 19.68 -12.85
CA GLU A 553 19.73 20.57 -12.83
C GLU A 553 19.55 21.72 -11.82
N ALA A 554 18.36 22.33 -11.78
CA ALA A 554 18.03 23.35 -10.79
C ALA A 554 18.19 22.83 -9.34
N ARG A 555 17.71 21.62 -9.05
CA ARG A 555 17.82 20.97 -7.73
C ARG A 555 19.25 20.78 -7.23
N LYS A 556 20.24 20.64 -8.13
CA LYS A 556 21.66 20.58 -7.73
C LYS A 556 22.14 21.89 -7.08
N MET A 557 21.44 23.00 -7.29
CA MET A 557 21.78 24.31 -6.75
C MET A 557 20.92 24.73 -5.55
N ILE A 558 19.83 24.00 -5.28
CA ILE A 558 18.83 24.33 -4.26
C ILE A 558 19.10 23.60 -2.95
N GLY A 559 18.93 24.29 -1.83
CA GLY A 559 18.75 23.75 -0.50
C GLY A 559 17.36 24.09 0.02
N ILE A 560 16.69 23.12 0.62
CA ILE A 560 15.28 23.24 1.02
C ILE A 560 15.08 22.87 2.47
N CYS A 561 14.34 23.71 3.18
CA CYS A 561 13.76 23.42 4.49
C CYS A 561 12.24 23.47 4.34
N PRO A 562 11.56 22.31 4.18
CA PRO A 562 10.10 22.27 4.04
C PRO A 562 9.41 22.56 5.39
N GLN A 563 8.09 22.82 5.36
CA GLN A 563 7.32 23.07 6.58
C GLN A 563 7.34 21.87 7.55
N LEU A 564 7.22 20.64 7.01
CA LEU A 564 7.35 19.41 7.80
C LEU A 564 8.83 19.07 7.97
N ASP A 565 9.27 18.74 9.19
CA ASP A 565 10.64 18.28 9.43
C ASP A 565 10.84 16.85 8.90
N ILE A 566 11.60 16.72 7.81
CA ILE A 566 11.88 15.45 7.16
C ILE A 566 13.29 14.99 7.55
N HIS A 567 13.36 13.92 8.34
CA HIS A 567 14.58 13.32 8.86
C HIS A 567 14.42 11.81 9.05
N PHE A 568 15.53 11.08 9.19
CA PHE A 568 15.53 9.66 9.52
C PHE A 568 15.51 9.47 11.04
N ASP A 569 14.33 9.17 11.59
CA ASP A 569 14.07 9.04 13.05
C ASP A 569 15.07 8.13 13.79
N VAL A 570 15.49 7.03 13.15
CA VAL A 570 16.34 5.98 13.73
C VAL A 570 17.83 6.35 13.72
N LEU A 571 18.21 7.34 12.91
CA LEU A 571 19.59 7.77 12.74
C LEU A 571 19.94 8.93 13.68
N THR A 572 21.22 9.08 13.99
CA THR A 572 21.72 10.22 14.78
C THR A 572 21.71 11.50 13.95
N VAL A 573 21.88 12.65 14.61
CA VAL A 573 21.98 13.96 13.93
C VAL A 573 23.15 13.96 12.93
N GLU A 574 24.32 13.47 13.35
CA GLU A 574 25.51 13.37 12.48
C GLU A 574 25.31 12.42 11.30
N GLU A 575 24.66 11.28 11.52
CA GLU A 575 24.33 10.32 10.45
C GLU A 575 23.34 10.88 9.44
N ASN A 576 22.32 11.62 9.90
CA ASN A 576 21.37 12.29 9.02
C ASN A 576 22.11 13.29 8.10
N LEU A 577 22.95 14.15 8.68
CA LEU A 577 23.71 15.14 7.92
C LEU A 577 24.71 14.49 6.95
N SER A 578 25.45 13.47 7.38
CA SER A 578 26.46 12.80 6.54
C SER A 578 25.84 12.03 5.36
N ILE A 579 24.71 11.36 5.56
CA ILE A 579 23.99 10.65 4.47
C ILE A 579 23.46 11.66 3.45
N LEU A 580 22.86 12.75 3.90
CA LEU A 580 22.33 13.79 3.01
C LEU A 580 23.44 14.58 2.32
N ALA A 581 24.60 14.78 2.96
CA ALA A 581 25.79 15.33 2.34
C ALA A 581 26.27 14.47 1.16
N SER A 582 26.32 13.15 1.37
CA SER A 582 26.70 12.21 0.31
C SER A 582 25.68 12.19 -0.84
N ILE A 583 24.38 12.26 -0.54
CA ILE A 583 23.32 12.32 -1.56
C ILE A 583 23.40 13.60 -2.40
N LYS A 584 23.67 14.75 -1.75
CA LYS A 584 23.94 16.05 -2.41
C LYS A 584 25.21 16.03 -3.28
N GLY A 585 26.06 15.02 -3.17
CA GLY A 585 27.27 14.87 -3.99
C GLY A 585 28.52 15.55 -3.42
N ILE A 586 28.55 15.93 -2.13
CA ILE A 586 29.74 16.50 -1.48
C ILE A 586 30.86 15.44 -1.47
N PRO A 587 32.12 15.75 -1.84
CA PRO A 587 33.22 14.77 -1.86
C PRO A 587 33.42 14.09 -0.51
N ALA A 588 33.69 12.78 -0.49
CA ALA A 588 33.76 11.99 0.76
C ALA A 588 34.74 12.56 1.79
N ASN A 589 35.87 13.08 1.33
CA ASN A 589 36.91 13.69 2.16
C ASN A 589 36.42 14.96 2.88
N ASN A 590 35.45 15.67 2.30
CA ASN A 590 34.94 16.94 2.82
C ASN A 590 33.64 16.77 3.61
N ILE A 591 32.99 15.60 3.57
CA ILE A 591 31.70 15.36 4.25
C ILE A 591 31.84 15.65 5.74
N ILE A 592 32.86 15.11 6.40
CA ILE A 592 33.05 15.25 7.85
C ILE A 592 33.23 16.73 8.22
N GLN A 593 34.06 17.45 7.46
CA GLN A 593 34.33 18.88 7.70
C GLN A 593 33.07 19.74 7.49
N GLU A 594 32.31 19.49 6.41
CA GLU A 594 31.06 20.21 6.14
C GLU A 594 29.98 19.90 7.19
N VAL A 595 29.87 18.66 7.64
CA VAL A 595 28.92 18.27 8.70
C VAL A 595 29.30 18.93 10.02
N GLN A 596 30.58 18.91 10.41
CA GLN A 596 31.06 19.59 11.61
C GLN A 596 30.81 21.11 11.55
N LYS A 597 31.04 21.72 10.39
CA LYS A 597 30.75 23.15 10.17
C LYS A 597 29.27 23.47 10.40
N VAL A 598 28.36 22.68 9.83
CA VAL A 598 26.91 22.87 10.03
C VAL A 598 26.50 22.64 11.50
N LEU A 599 27.11 21.67 12.18
CA LEU A 599 26.85 21.43 13.60
C LEU A 599 27.32 22.59 14.49
N LEU A 600 28.43 23.26 14.15
CA LEU A 600 28.91 24.47 14.84
C LEU A 600 28.02 25.68 14.53
N ASP A 601 27.72 25.91 13.25
CA ASP A 601 26.93 27.06 12.78
C ASP A 601 25.51 27.12 13.39
N LEU A 602 24.94 25.98 13.78
CA LEU A 602 23.59 25.86 14.35
C LEU A 602 23.57 25.53 15.85
N ASP A 603 24.75 25.47 16.48
CA ASP A 603 24.93 25.09 17.88
C ASP A 603 24.24 23.75 18.23
N MET A 604 24.60 22.69 17.48
CA MET A 604 24.04 21.34 17.62
C MET A 604 25.07 20.29 18.08
N GLN A 605 26.26 20.71 18.52
CA GLN A 605 27.34 19.81 18.92
C GLN A 605 26.95 18.88 20.08
N THR A 606 26.20 19.38 21.04
CA THR A 606 25.76 18.64 22.24
C THR A 606 24.79 17.50 21.92
N ILE A 607 24.09 17.57 20.79
CA ILE A 607 23.05 16.62 20.38
C ILE A 607 23.46 15.77 19.17
N LYS A 608 24.72 15.85 18.71
CA LYS A 608 25.18 15.20 17.48
C LYS A 608 24.97 13.67 17.46
N ASP A 609 25.14 13.02 18.62
CA ASP A 609 25.05 11.58 18.79
C ASP A 609 23.63 11.11 19.16
N ASN A 610 22.71 12.05 19.41
CA ASN A 610 21.33 11.73 19.74
C ASN A 610 20.56 11.31 18.49
N GLN A 611 19.69 10.30 18.65
CA GLN A 611 18.77 9.88 17.58
C GLN A 611 17.74 10.96 17.29
N ALA A 612 17.42 11.17 16.00
CA ALA A 612 16.49 12.21 15.57
C ALA A 612 15.10 12.07 16.21
N LYS A 613 14.66 10.84 16.49
CA LYS A 613 13.41 10.56 17.21
C LYS A 613 13.32 11.22 18.60
N LYS A 614 14.46 11.34 19.31
CA LYS A 614 14.54 11.87 20.69
C LYS A 614 14.67 13.39 20.77
N LEU A 615 14.81 14.07 19.64
CA LEU A 615 14.96 15.52 19.58
C LEU A 615 13.65 16.25 19.89
N SER A 616 13.74 17.44 20.49
CA SER A 616 12.62 18.36 20.64
C SER A 616 12.17 18.92 19.28
N GLY A 617 10.98 19.53 19.21
CA GLY A 617 10.47 20.14 17.97
C GLY A 617 11.44 21.17 17.38
N GLY A 618 11.91 22.12 18.19
CA GLY A 618 12.89 23.12 17.74
C GLY A 618 14.24 22.52 17.32
N GLN A 619 14.70 21.45 17.97
CA GLN A 619 15.92 20.75 17.55
C GLN A 619 15.75 20.02 16.21
N LYS A 620 14.57 19.44 15.94
CA LYS A 620 14.25 18.86 14.63
C LYS A 620 14.21 19.93 13.54
N ARG A 621 13.66 21.09 13.85
CA ARG A 621 13.66 22.26 12.96
C ARG A 621 15.09 22.71 12.61
N LYS A 622 15.96 22.82 13.62
CA LYS A 622 17.40 23.09 13.40
C LYS A 622 18.06 22.05 12.52
N LEU A 623 17.79 20.76 12.73
CA LEU A 623 18.32 19.69 11.87
C LEU A 623 17.84 19.84 10.42
N SER A 624 16.55 20.13 10.21
CA SER A 624 15.98 20.39 8.87
C SER A 624 16.66 21.57 8.17
N LEU A 625 16.89 22.66 8.91
CA LEU A 625 17.64 23.82 8.41
C LEU A 625 19.11 23.47 8.11
N GLY A 626 19.76 22.68 8.97
CA GLY A 626 21.12 22.19 8.75
C GLY A 626 21.25 21.39 7.46
N ILE A 627 20.26 20.54 7.18
CA ILE A 627 20.17 19.78 5.91
C ILE A 627 20.03 20.74 4.72
N ALA A 628 19.20 21.78 4.83
CA ALA A 628 19.02 22.77 3.77
C ALA A 628 20.34 23.48 3.43
N VAL A 629 21.07 23.93 4.44
CA VAL A 629 22.31 24.71 4.34
C VAL A 629 23.54 23.88 3.93
N LEU A 630 23.45 22.56 4.07
CA LEU A 630 24.52 21.59 3.77
C LEU A 630 25.05 21.70 2.33
N GLY A 631 26.38 21.72 2.18
CA GLY A 631 27.04 21.76 0.88
C GLY A 631 26.98 23.11 0.16
N ASN A 632 26.67 24.19 0.88
CA ASN A 632 26.65 25.56 0.38
C ASN A 632 25.84 25.73 -0.93
N PRO A 633 24.51 25.47 -0.91
CA PRO A 633 23.67 25.67 -2.09
C PRO A 633 23.63 27.16 -2.50
N LYS A 634 23.44 27.41 -3.81
CA LYS A 634 23.28 28.78 -4.35
C LYS A 634 21.93 29.38 -3.99
N ILE A 635 20.90 28.53 -3.90
CA ILE A 635 19.52 28.93 -3.58
C ILE A 635 19.09 28.24 -2.30
N LEU A 636 18.54 28.97 -1.36
CA LEU A 636 17.90 28.46 -0.15
C LEU A 636 16.41 28.78 -0.19
N LEU A 637 15.56 27.76 -0.18
CA LEU A 637 14.10 27.90 -0.05
C LEU A 637 13.68 27.36 1.31
N LEU A 638 13.18 28.22 2.18
CA LEU A 638 12.91 27.91 3.58
C LEU A 638 11.44 28.20 3.91
N ASP A 639 10.64 27.18 4.19
CA ASP A 639 9.22 27.35 4.50
C ASP A 639 9.02 27.38 6.03
N GLU A 640 8.90 28.57 6.64
CA GLU A 640 8.81 28.82 8.09
C GLU A 640 10.04 28.34 8.92
N PRO A 641 11.28 28.76 8.61
CA PRO A 641 12.50 28.17 9.16
C PRO A 641 12.64 28.26 10.70
N THR A 642 11.98 29.21 11.34
CA THR A 642 12.12 29.48 12.78
C THR A 642 10.90 29.10 13.62
N ALA A 643 9.91 28.46 13.00
CA ALA A 643 8.73 27.94 13.69
C ALA A 643 9.13 26.90 14.75
N GLY A 644 8.65 27.09 15.99
CA GLY A 644 8.92 26.18 17.11
C GLY A 644 10.36 26.21 17.66
N ILE A 645 11.18 27.18 17.24
CA ILE A 645 12.53 27.42 17.77
C ILE A 645 12.48 28.48 18.89
N ASP A 646 13.25 28.26 19.95
CA ASP A 646 13.40 29.22 21.06
C ASP A 646 14.05 30.54 20.60
N PRO A 647 13.79 31.67 21.28
CA PRO A 647 14.28 32.98 20.85
C PRO A 647 15.81 33.06 20.68
N CYS A 648 16.59 32.47 21.57
CA CYS A 648 18.06 32.48 21.48
C CYS A 648 18.55 31.76 20.23
N SER A 649 18.04 30.54 20.01
CA SER A 649 18.34 29.75 18.82
C SER A 649 17.88 30.41 17.52
N ARG A 650 16.78 31.18 17.56
CA ARG A 650 16.31 31.95 16.40
C ARG A 650 17.33 32.98 15.95
N HIS A 651 17.95 33.70 16.88
CA HIS A 651 19.03 34.65 16.56
C HIS A 651 20.25 33.97 15.91
N ILE A 652 20.59 32.75 16.31
CA ILE A 652 21.67 31.96 15.68
C ILE A 652 21.33 31.70 14.21
N VAL A 653 20.10 31.25 13.92
CA VAL A 653 19.61 31.04 12.55
C VAL A 653 19.65 32.33 11.74
N TRP A 654 19.21 33.44 12.34
CA TRP A 654 19.20 34.74 11.68
C TRP A 654 20.62 35.19 11.28
N ASN A 655 21.58 35.07 12.20
CA ASN A 655 22.98 35.39 11.94
C ASN A 655 23.58 34.49 10.86
N LEU A 656 23.25 33.20 10.86
CA LEU A 656 23.67 32.25 9.82
C LEU A 656 23.19 32.67 8.43
N LEU A 657 21.91 33.03 8.29
CA LEU A 657 21.35 33.47 7.01
C LEU A 657 21.94 34.80 6.54
N LYS A 658 22.13 35.76 7.44
CA LYS A 658 22.79 37.05 7.13
C LYS A 658 24.23 36.86 6.66
N TYR A 659 25.02 36.05 7.38
CA TYR A 659 26.43 35.80 7.02
C TYR A 659 26.57 35.08 5.68
N ARG A 660 25.62 34.20 5.34
CA ARG A 660 25.65 33.42 4.09
C ARG A 660 24.94 34.10 2.91
N LYS A 661 24.52 35.36 3.05
CA LYS A 661 23.80 36.12 2.00
C LYS A 661 24.60 36.34 0.71
N ALA A 662 25.91 36.54 0.80
CA ALA A 662 26.74 36.92 -0.36
C ALA A 662 26.73 35.85 -1.48
N ASN A 663 26.46 36.27 -2.72
CA ASN A 663 26.35 35.41 -3.91
C ASN A 663 25.38 34.22 -3.74
N ARG A 664 24.31 34.43 -2.97
CA ARG A 664 23.25 33.44 -2.75
C ARG A 664 21.89 34.10 -2.84
N VAL A 665 20.90 33.28 -3.13
CA VAL A 665 19.49 33.65 -3.14
C VAL A 665 18.84 32.94 -1.96
N THR A 666 18.27 33.69 -1.02
CA THR A 666 17.51 33.09 0.08
C THR A 666 16.07 33.56 -0.02
N VAL A 667 15.15 32.61 -0.14
CA VAL A 667 13.71 32.86 -0.08
C VAL A 667 13.18 32.14 1.15
N PHE A 668 12.52 32.86 2.04
CA PHE A 668 11.87 32.23 3.17
C PHE A 668 10.44 32.70 3.33
N SER A 669 9.54 31.80 3.71
CA SER A 669 8.21 32.18 4.18
C SER A 669 8.26 32.38 5.69
N THR A 670 7.54 33.38 6.17
CA THR A 670 7.30 33.55 7.61
C THR A 670 5.92 34.16 7.82
N HIS A 671 5.40 34.01 9.04
CA HIS A 671 4.28 34.80 9.54
C HIS A 671 4.74 35.80 10.61
N PHE A 672 6.01 35.76 11.03
CA PHE A 672 6.58 36.72 11.97
C PHE A 672 7.12 37.94 11.20
N MET A 673 6.46 39.07 11.37
CA MET A 673 6.80 40.32 10.66
C MET A 673 8.14 40.88 11.11
N ASP A 674 8.45 40.78 12.41
CA ASP A 674 9.74 41.16 12.98
C ASP A 674 10.90 40.40 12.35
N GLU A 675 10.71 39.09 12.09
CA GLU A 675 11.71 38.27 11.43
C GLU A 675 12.00 38.78 10.02
N ALA A 676 10.95 39.12 9.27
CA ALA A 676 11.07 39.66 7.93
C ALA A 676 11.70 41.06 7.90
N ASP A 677 11.39 41.91 8.88
CA ASP A 677 11.96 43.24 9.01
C ASP A 677 13.48 43.16 9.28
N ILE A 678 13.89 42.26 10.16
CA ILE A 678 15.29 42.09 10.59
C ILE A 678 16.14 41.39 9.53
N LEU A 679 15.60 40.36 8.86
CA LEU A 679 16.38 39.49 7.96
C LEU A 679 16.29 39.86 6.49
N ALA A 680 15.10 40.17 6.00
CA ALA A 680 14.86 40.22 4.56
C ALA A 680 15.25 41.59 4.00
N ASP A 681 15.84 41.58 2.82
CA ASP A 681 16.08 42.80 2.05
C ASP A 681 14.79 43.24 1.35
N ARG A 682 14.10 42.28 0.73
CA ARG A 682 12.81 42.46 0.06
C ARG A 682 11.73 41.59 0.69
N LYS A 683 10.51 42.09 0.73
CA LYS A 683 9.32 41.42 1.25
C LYS A 683 8.30 41.36 0.13
N ALA A 684 7.77 40.18 -0.16
CA ALA A 684 6.65 39.98 -1.06
C ALA A 684 5.42 39.62 -0.23
N VAL A 685 4.44 40.53 -0.17
CA VAL A 685 3.20 40.32 0.57
C VAL A 685 2.18 39.67 -0.35
N ILE A 686 1.75 38.47 0.04
CA ILE A 686 0.76 37.66 -0.66
C ILE A 686 -0.51 37.62 0.19
N SER A 687 -1.64 37.97 -0.41
CA SER A 687 -2.96 37.86 0.21
C SER A 687 -3.92 37.20 -0.77
N GLN A 688 -4.68 36.22 -0.31
CA GLN A 688 -5.67 35.47 -1.13
C GLN A 688 -5.10 34.95 -2.46
N GLY A 689 -3.85 34.48 -2.45
CA GLY A 689 -3.16 33.96 -3.63
C GLY A 689 -2.65 35.01 -4.62
N MET A 690 -2.84 36.31 -4.36
CA MET A 690 -2.39 37.41 -5.21
C MET A 690 -1.23 38.19 -4.57
N LEU A 691 -0.40 38.80 -5.42
CA LEU A 691 0.71 39.64 -5.00
C LEU A 691 0.18 41.05 -4.71
N LYS A 692 0.27 41.51 -3.45
CA LYS A 692 -0.24 42.83 -3.05
C LYS A 692 0.84 43.91 -3.07
N CYS A 693 2.06 43.59 -2.67
CA CYS A 693 3.21 44.50 -2.77
C CYS A 693 4.55 43.77 -2.66
N VAL A 694 5.60 44.36 -3.26
CA VAL A 694 6.98 43.87 -3.15
C VAL A 694 7.93 45.03 -2.91
N GLY A 695 8.73 44.97 -1.85
CA GLY A 695 9.77 45.97 -1.61
C GLY A 695 10.50 45.83 -0.28
N SER A 696 11.37 46.79 0.01
CA SER A 696 12.07 46.96 1.27
C SER A 696 11.12 47.38 2.40
N SER A 697 11.52 47.17 3.67
CA SER A 697 10.68 47.58 4.81
C SER A 697 10.40 49.08 4.78
N MET A 698 11.41 49.87 4.45
CA MET A 698 11.29 51.33 4.37
C MET A 698 10.31 51.75 3.27
N PHE A 699 10.42 51.13 2.08
CA PHE A 699 9.49 51.39 0.98
C PHE A 699 8.06 51.04 1.36
N LEU A 700 7.82 49.86 1.93
CA LEU A 700 6.47 49.42 2.30
C LEU A 700 5.86 50.30 3.40
N LYS A 701 6.62 50.61 4.46
CA LYS A 701 6.16 51.50 5.55
C LYS A 701 5.85 52.91 5.04
N SER A 702 6.70 53.45 4.16
CA SER A 702 6.53 54.78 3.57
C SER A 702 5.31 54.83 2.63
N LYS A 703 5.17 53.85 1.73
CA LYS A 703 4.11 53.81 0.72
C LYS A 703 2.72 53.70 1.32
N TRP A 704 2.54 52.81 2.31
CA TRP A 704 1.24 52.56 2.94
C TRP A 704 0.92 53.55 4.07
N GLY A 705 1.74 54.58 4.23
CA GLY A 705 1.38 55.80 4.95
C GLY A 705 1.25 55.62 6.47
N ILE A 706 2.04 54.73 7.05
CA ILE A 706 2.11 54.56 8.50
C ILE A 706 3.48 55.12 8.88
N GLY A 707 3.54 56.40 9.26
CA GLY A 707 4.82 57.03 9.59
C GLY A 707 5.29 56.60 10.97
N TYR A 708 5.03 57.42 11.97
CA TYR A 708 5.43 57.16 13.34
C TYR A 708 4.20 57.05 14.25
N ARG A 709 4.29 56.20 15.27
CA ARG A 709 3.27 56.03 16.29
C ARG A 709 3.69 56.80 17.53
N LEU A 710 2.99 57.89 17.83
CA LEU A 710 3.14 58.64 19.07
C LEU A 710 2.21 58.02 20.12
N SER A 711 2.79 57.32 21.09
CA SER A 711 2.11 56.74 22.23
C SER A 711 2.28 57.64 23.44
N MET A 712 1.18 58.13 24.01
CA MET A 712 1.18 59.01 25.17
C MET A 712 0.41 58.34 26.31
N TYR A 713 1.03 58.25 27.48
CA TYR A 713 0.36 57.86 28.72
C TYR A 713 -0.24 59.09 29.37
N ILE A 714 -1.53 59.00 29.67
CA ILE A 714 -2.33 60.11 30.18
C ILE A 714 -2.86 59.82 31.59
N ASP A 715 -2.99 60.88 32.38
CA ASP A 715 -3.63 60.83 33.69
C ASP A 715 -5.16 60.92 33.57
N LYS A 716 -5.90 60.52 34.61
CA LYS A 716 -7.37 60.47 34.63
C LYS A 716 -8.05 61.83 34.41
N TYR A 717 -7.32 62.93 34.59
CA TYR A 717 -7.81 64.30 34.43
C TYR A 717 -7.38 64.95 33.11
N CYS A 718 -6.92 64.16 32.13
CA CYS A 718 -6.45 64.66 30.84
C CYS A 718 -7.58 65.27 29.99
N ALA A 719 -7.36 66.49 29.49
CA ALA A 719 -8.22 67.14 28.51
C ALA A 719 -7.90 66.62 27.09
N THR A 720 -8.47 65.47 26.72
CA THR A 720 -8.21 64.75 25.46
C THR A 720 -8.43 65.59 24.21
N GLU A 721 -9.47 66.43 24.18
CA GLU A 721 -9.77 67.31 23.03
C GLU A 721 -8.68 68.38 22.82
N SER A 722 -8.24 69.04 23.90
CA SER A 722 -7.16 70.03 23.88
C SER A 722 -5.80 69.42 23.49
N LEU A 723 -5.55 68.18 23.92
CA LEU A 723 -4.35 67.45 23.50
C LEU A 723 -4.41 67.10 22.01
N SER A 724 -5.58 66.66 21.52
CA SER A 724 -5.77 66.31 20.11
C SER A 724 -5.63 67.52 19.18
N SER A 725 -6.08 68.70 19.62
CA SER A 725 -5.92 69.94 18.87
C SER A 725 -4.46 70.40 18.84
N LEU A 726 -3.72 70.25 19.96
CA LEU A 726 -2.27 70.54 20.01
C LEU A 726 -1.47 69.67 19.02
N VAL A 727 -1.77 68.36 18.97
CA VAL A 727 -1.13 67.43 18.04
C VAL A 727 -1.47 67.81 16.59
N LYS A 728 -2.74 68.07 16.29
CA LYS A 728 -3.19 68.47 14.94
C LYS A 728 -2.69 69.85 14.50
N GLN A 729 -2.43 70.76 15.45
CA GLN A 729 -1.87 72.08 15.17
C GLN A 729 -0.45 71.98 14.63
N HIS A 730 0.38 71.10 15.20
CA HIS A 730 1.75 70.89 14.72
C HIS A 730 1.80 69.96 13.51
N ILE A 731 0.97 68.91 13.51
CA ILE A 731 0.93 67.89 12.47
C ILE A 731 -0.52 67.69 12.02
N PRO A 732 -0.97 68.42 10.96
CA PRO A 732 -2.36 68.35 10.52
C PRO A 732 -2.75 66.98 9.96
N GLY A 733 -1.78 66.19 9.49
CA GLY A 733 -2.00 64.82 9.03
C GLY A 733 -2.04 63.77 10.15
N ALA A 734 -2.02 64.16 11.44
CA ALA A 734 -2.04 63.22 12.55
C ALA A 734 -3.43 62.60 12.75
N THR A 735 -3.52 61.27 12.77
CA THR A 735 -4.77 60.53 13.00
C THR A 735 -4.72 59.78 14.34
N LEU A 736 -5.77 59.90 15.15
CA LEU A 736 -5.90 59.15 16.40
C LEU A 736 -6.25 57.69 16.06
N LEU A 737 -5.38 56.74 16.45
CA LEU A 737 -5.57 55.31 16.22
C LEU A 737 -6.28 54.62 17.39
N GLN A 738 -5.92 55.00 18.62
CA GLN A 738 -6.43 54.34 19.82
C GLN A 738 -6.58 55.37 20.96
N GLN A 739 -7.71 55.29 21.65
CA GLN A 739 -8.01 56.10 22.83
C GLN A 739 -8.50 55.18 23.95
N ASN A 740 -7.69 55.04 24.98
CA ASN A 740 -8.01 54.36 26.24
C ASN A 740 -7.88 55.35 27.40
N ASP A 741 -8.50 55.05 28.55
CA ASP A 741 -8.47 55.90 29.76
C ASP A 741 -7.05 56.17 30.30
N GLN A 742 -6.04 55.41 29.87
CA GLN A 742 -4.66 55.52 30.31
C GLN A 742 -3.66 55.83 29.18
N GLN A 743 -4.09 55.76 27.91
CA GLN A 743 -3.19 55.87 26.77
C GLN A 743 -3.88 56.43 25.52
N LEU A 744 -3.21 57.39 24.87
CA LEU A 744 -3.57 57.91 23.55
C LEU A 744 -2.50 57.54 22.53
N VAL A 745 -2.93 57.09 21.35
CA VAL A 745 -2.03 56.70 20.27
C VAL A 745 -2.38 57.45 19.00
N TYR A 746 -1.43 58.20 18.47
CA TYR A 746 -1.54 58.91 17.19
C TYR A 746 -0.61 58.30 16.13
N SER A 747 -1.09 58.26 14.89
CA SER A 747 -0.27 58.05 13.70
C SER A 747 0.18 59.40 13.15
N LEU A 748 1.48 59.57 12.99
CA LEU A 748 2.12 60.76 12.44
C LEU A 748 2.68 60.43 11.04
N PRO A 749 2.43 61.26 10.00
CA PRO A 749 2.96 61.01 8.66
C PRO A 749 4.48 61.12 8.60
N PHE A 750 5.12 60.30 7.75
CA PHE A 750 6.58 60.36 7.53
C PHE A 750 7.04 61.70 6.91
N LYS A 751 6.19 62.34 6.10
CA LYS A 751 6.49 63.61 5.44
C LYS A 751 6.66 64.79 6.40
N ASP A 752 6.09 64.72 7.60
CA ASP A 752 6.09 65.78 8.60
C ASP A 752 7.18 65.58 9.69
N MET A 753 8.17 64.71 9.45
CA MET A 753 9.24 64.39 10.41
C MET A 753 9.96 65.63 10.93
N ASP A 754 10.17 66.64 10.07
CA ASP A 754 10.84 67.90 10.44
C ASP A 754 10.08 68.71 11.51
N LYS A 755 8.77 68.46 11.66
CA LYS A 755 7.89 69.17 12.61
C LYS A 755 7.80 68.49 13.98
N PHE A 756 8.40 67.31 14.14
CA PHE A 756 8.30 66.51 15.36
C PHE A 756 8.95 67.20 16.56
N SER A 757 10.08 67.90 16.35
CA SER A 757 10.77 68.66 17.40
C SER A 757 9.89 69.73 18.03
N GLY A 758 9.09 70.44 17.21
CA GLY A 758 8.13 71.44 17.66
C GLY A 758 7.00 70.81 18.48
N LEU A 759 6.49 69.66 18.04
CA LEU A 759 5.47 68.91 18.77
C LEU A 759 5.97 68.44 20.14
N PHE A 760 7.17 67.86 20.23
CA PHE A 760 7.73 67.39 21.52
C PHE A 760 7.99 68.56 22.47
N SER A 761 8.53 69.67 21.96
CA SER A 761 8.72 70.89 22.74
C SER A 761 7.39 71.42 23.31
N ALA A 762 6.32 71.37 22.51
CA ALA A 762 4.99 71.79 22.94
C ALA A 762 4.36 70.82 23.94
N LEU A 763 4.59 69.52 23.82
CA LEU A 763 4.14 68.51 24.79
C LEU A 763 4.87 68.67 26.14
N ASP A 764 6.18 68.97 26.10
CA ASP A 764 6.99 69.22 27.30
C ASP A 764 6.61 70.54 28.00
N SER A 765 6.29 71.59 27.24
CA SER A 765 5.93 72.90 27.81
C SER A 765 4.52 72.94 28.41
N HIS A 766 3.61 72.07 27.97
CA HIS A 766 2.21 72.03 28.41
C HIS A 766 1.93 70.85 29.35
N SER A 767 2.69 70.75 30.46
CA SER A 767 2.51 69.72 31.51
C SER A 767 1.10 69.67 32.10
N ASN A 768 0.34 70.75 31.98
CA ASN A 768 -1.03 70.89 32.50
C ASN A 768 -2.07 70.08 31.69
N LEU A 769 -1.69 69.51 30.54
CA LEU A 769 -2.57 68.69 29.69
C LEU A 769 -2.67 67.23 30.14
N GLY A 770 -1.99 66.84 31.24
CA GLY A 770 -2.14 65.52 31.85
C GLY A 770 -1.39 64.40 31.13
N VAL A 771 -0.34 64.70 30.36
CA VAL A 771 0.56 63.70 29.76
C VAL A 771 1.64 63.32 30.78
N ILE A 772 1.70 62.04 31.14
CA ILE A 772 2.68 61.48 32.09
C ILE A 772 4.00 61.17 31.37
N SER A 773 3.90 60.51 30.22
CA SER A 773 5.04 60.19 29.38
C SER A 773 4.59 60.01 27.94
N TYR A 774 5.50 60.22 27.00
CA TYR A 774 5.26 59.93 25.59
C TYR A 774 6.45 59.21 24.97
N GLY A 775 6.16 58.39 23.97
CA GLY A 775 7.14 57.65 23.20
C GLY A 775 6.75 57.65 21.73
N VAL A 776 7.75 57.78 20.87
CA VAL A 776 7.56 57.74 19.42
C VAL A 776 8.24 56.49 18.91
N SER A 777 7.46 55.59 18.33
CA SER A 777 7.97 54.40 17.66
C SER A 777 7.72 54.50 16.16
N MET A 778 8.58 53.86 15.37
CA MET A 778 8.26 53.64 13.96
C MET A 778 7.17 52.57 13.87
N THR A 779 6.34 52.67 12.86
CA THR A 779 5.29 51.69 12.60
C THR A 779 5.90 50.36 12.18
N THR A 780 5.25 49.27 12.59
CA THR A 780 5.75 47.93 12.33
C THR A 780 5.31 47.47 10.95
N LEU A 781 5.96 46.42 10.41
CA LEU A 781 5.43 45.76 9.22
C LEU A 781 4.04 45.14 9.47
N GLU A 782 3.72 44.81 10.73
CA GLU A 782 2.39 44.32 11.14
C GLU A 782 1.31 45.36 10.85
N ASP A 783 1.56 46.62 11.19
CA ASP A 783 0.61 47.71 10.90
C ASP A 783 0.35 47.83 9.38
N VAL A 784 1.40 47.70 8.57
CA VAL A 784 1.30 47.73 7.09
C VAL A 784 0.46 46.58 6.59
N PHE A 785 0.66 45.39 7.16
CA PHE A 785 -0.09 44.21 6.79
C PHE A 785 -1.57 44.28 7.18
N LEU A 786 -1.89 44.74 8.39
CA LEU A 786 -3.28 44.93 8.84
C LEU A 786 -4.02 45.90 7.92
N LYS A 787 -3.36 46.99 7.51
CA LYS A 787 -3.94 47.96 6.58
C LYS A 787 -4.21 47.34 5.20
N LEU A 788 -3.27 46.54 4.69
CA LEU A 788 -3.43 45.79 3.43
C LEU A 788 -4.54 44.75 3.46
N GLU A 789 -4.80 44.13 4.62
CA GLU A 789 -5.90 43.20 4.80
C GLU A 789 -7.26 43.92 4.82
N VAL A 790 -7.37 45.03 5.54
CA VAL A 790 -8.60 45.84 5.57
C VAL A 790 -8.93 46.37 4.16
N GLU A 791 -7.96 46.85 3.40
CA GLU A 791 -8.18 47.26 2.01
C GLU A 791 -8.59 46.08 1.12
N ALA A 792 -8.03 44.88 1.35
CA ALA A 792 -8.41 43.68 0.61
C ALA A 792 -9.84 43.20 0.92
N GLU A 793 -10.35 43.40 2.14
CA GLU A 793 -11.75 43.14 2.50
C GLU A 793 -12.70 44.16 1.84
N ILE A 794 -12.29 45.43 1.75
CA ILE A 794 -13.06 46.47 1.06
C ILE A 794 -13.13 46.21 -0.45
N ASP A 795 -12.00 45.85 -1.08
CA ASP A 795 -11.94 45.45 -2.48
C ASP A 795 -12.89 44.26 -2.79
N GLN A 796 -13.09 43.35 -1.82
CA GLN A 796 -14.02 42.22 -1.94
C GLN A 796 -15.48 42.63 -1.83
N ALA A 797 -15.80 43.56 -0.92
CA ALA A 797 -17.16 44.08 -0.80
C ALA A 797 -17.62 44.68 -2.15
N ASP A 798 -16.77 45.45 -2.81
CA ASP A 798 -17.06 46.06 -4.12
C ASP A 798 -17.16 45.02 -5.26
N TYR A 799 -16.39 43.93 -5.20
CA TYR A 799 -16.49 42.83 -6.18
C TYR A 799 -17.72 41.93 -5.97
N SER A 800 -18.18 41.79 -4.72
CA SER A 800 -19.34 40.97 -4.37
C SER A 800 -20.69 41.57 -4.76
N VAL A 801 -20.74 42.88 -5.03
CA VAL A 801 -21.96 43.58 -5.52
C VAL A 801 -22.40 43.10 -6.91
N PHE A 802 -21.51 42.50 -7.71
CA PHE A 802 -21.83 42.00 -9.06
C PHE A 802 -22.17 40.51 -9.14
N THR A 803 -22.17 39.77 -8.03
CA THR A 803 -22.53 38.33 -8.04
C THR A 803 -23.44 37.98 -6.86
N GLN A 804 -24.71 38.38 -6.93
CA GLN A 804 -25.73 37.86 -6.02
C GLN A 804 -26.16 36.45 -6.47
N GLN A 805 -25.62 35.44 -5.80
CA GLN A 805 -26.30 34.15 -5.58
C GLN A 805 -26.37 33.91 -4.06
N PRO A 806 -27.41 33.24 -3.56
CA PRO A 806 -27.71 33.22 -2.14
C PRO A 806 -26.66 32.40 -1.38
N LEU A 807 -26.19 32.96 -0.27
CA LEU A 807 -25.44 32.27 0.77
C LEU A 807 -26.31 31.13 1.33
N GLU A 808 -26.00 29.90 0.96
CA GLU A 808 -26.33 28.74 1.78
C GLU A 808 -25.35 28.72 2.96
N GLU A 809 -25.89 28.74 4.17
CA GLU A 809 -25.15 28.68 5.42
C GLU A 809 -24.33 27.38 5.51
N GLU A 810 -23.02 27.46 5.30
CA GLU A 810 -22.08 26.41 5.67
C GLU A 810 -21.92 26.37 7.19
N MET A 811 -22.76 25.54 7.80
CA MET A 811 -22.65 25.06 9.16
C MET A 811 -21.56 23.98 9.24
N ASP A 812 -20.27 24.37 9.33
CA ASP A 812 -19.18 23.44 9.75
C ASP A 812 -17.87 24.20 10.06
N SER A 813 -17.88 25.05 11.09
CA SER A 813 -16.65 25.52 11.77
C SER A 813 -16.90 26.08 13.18
N LYS A 814 -18.13 26.47 13.52
CA LYS A 814 -18.50 26.93 14.87
C LYS A 814 -18.47 25.86 15.96
N SER A 815 -18.43 24.56 15.62
CA SER A 815 -18.57 23.50 16.61
C SER A 815 -17.34 23.26 17.49
N PHE A 816 -16.15 23.77 17.12
CA PHE A 816 -14.94 23.61 17.94
C PHE A 816 -14.77 24.77 18.93
N ASP A 817 -15.02 26.01 18.49
CA ASP A 817 -14.98 27.19 19.37
C ASP A 817 -16.15 27.22 20.35
N GLU A 818 -17.35 26.77 19.95
CA GLU A 818 -18.48 26.59 20.89
C GLU A 818 -18.21 25.46 21.90
N MET A 819 -17.44 24.44 21.54
CA MET A 819 -17.05 23.36 22.46
C MET A 819 -15.95 23.80 23.43
N GLU A 820 -15.02 24.66 22.99
CA GLU A 820 -13.96 25.22 23.83
C GLU A 820 -14.50 26.31 24.77
N GLN A 821 -15.44 27.15 24.31
CA GLN A 821 -16.18 28.09 25.16
C GLN A 821 -17.11 27.38 26.16
N SER A 822 -17.77 26.27 25.77
CA SER A 822 -18.59 25.49 26.71
C SER A 822 -17.76 24.68 27.71
N LEU A 823 -16.52 24.32 27.40
CA LEU A 823 -15.58 23.72 28.35
C LEU A 823 -15.02 24.73 29.36
N LEU A 824 -14.82 25.98 28.95
CA LEU A 824 -14.37 27.07 29.84
C LEU A 824 -15.47 27.56 30.80
N ILE A 825 -16.74 27.45 30.42
CA ILE A 825 -17.89 27.79 31.30
C ILE A 825 -18.14 26.69 32.35
N LEU A 826 -17.64 25.47 32.15
CA LEU A 826 -17.91 24.33 33.03
C LEU A 826 -16.99 24.21 34.25
N SER A 827 -16.03 25.12 34.46
CA SER A 827 -15.05 25.03 35.55
C SER A 827 -15.43 25.71 36.86
N GLU A 828 -16.60 26.36 36.96
CA GLU A 828 -16.99 27.10 38.19
C GLU A 828 -18.21 26.56 38.94
N THR A 829 -18.83 25.46 38.51
CA THR A 829 -19.94 24.85 39.28
C THR A 829 -19.43 23.78 40.25
N LYS A 830 -19.27 24.20 41.51
CA LYS A 830 -19.22 23.42 42.76
C LYS A 830 -19.00 21.91 42.61
N ALA A 831 -17.80 21.46 42.93
CA ALA A 831 -17.47 20.06 43.19
C ALA A 831 -18.40 19.49 44.27
N SER A 832 -19.46 18.81 43.84
CA SER A 832 -20.23 17.90 44.69
C SER A 832 -19.56 16.53 44.64
N LEU A 833 -19.40 15.91 45.81
CA LEU A 833 -18.86 14.56 45.98
C LEU A 833 -19.82 13.55 45.33
N VAL A 834 -19.71 13.39 44.02
CA VAL A 834 -20.40 12.35 43.25
C VAL A 834 -19.76 11.01 43.60
N SER A 835 -20.56 10.06 44.05
CA SER A 835 -20.07 8.71 44.39
C SER A 835 -19.39 8.08 43.17
N THR A 836 -18.22 7.49 43.39
CA THR A 836 -17.32 6.96 42.35
C THR A 836 -18.02 6.05 41.33
N MET A 837 -19.06 5.34 41.77
CA MET A 837 -19.82 4.40 40.94
C MET A 837 -20.82 5.06 39.98
N SER A 838 -21.40 6.20 40.35
CA SER A 838 -22.31 6.95 39.47
C SER A 838 -21.54 7.69 38.37
N LEU A 839 -20.37 8.24 38.70
CA LEU A 839 -19.44 8.83 37.75
C LEU A 839 -18.90 7.79 36.75
N TRP A 840 -18.54 6.59 37.24
CA TRP A 840 -18.10 5.49 36.38
C TRP A 840 -19.19 5.06 35.37
N LYS A 841 -20.45 4.97 35.81
CA LYS A 841 -21.58 4.66 34.91
C LYS A 841 -21.78 5.75 33.85
N GLN A 842 -21.66 7.02 34.22
CA GLN A 842 -21.74 8.13 33.27
C GLN A 842 -20.58 8.07 32.27
N GLN A 843 -19.35 7.84 32.72
CA GLN A 843 -18.18 7.70 31.86
C GLN A 843 -18.33 6.52 30.90
N MET A 844 -18.75 5.35 31.38
CA MET A 844 -18.99 4.17 30.55
C MET A 844 -20.10 4.40 29.52
N TYR A 845 -21.21 5.02 29.91
CA TYR A 845 -22.28 5.38 28.97
C TYR A 845 -21.79 6.36 27.90
N THR A 846 -21.01 7.36 28.30
CA THR A 846 -20.49 8.38 27.38
C THR A 846 -19.47 7.79 26.41
N ILE A 847 -18.58 6.93 26.90
CA ILE A 847 -17.62 6.17 26.09
C ILE A 847 -18.35 5.22 25.13
N ALA A 848 -19.36 4.49 25.60
CA ALA A 848 -20.16 3.60 24.76
C ALA A 848 -20.92 4.39 23.67
N LYS A 849 -21.49 5.55 24.02
CA LYS A 849 -22.15 6.47 23.08
C LYS A 849 -21.17 7.03 22.06
N PHE A 850 -19.95 7.39 22.49
CA PHE A 850 -18.86 7.81 21.61
C PHE A 850 -18.45 6.69 20.64
N HIS A 851 -18.25 5.47 21.13
CA HIS A 851 -17.97 4.31 20.27
C HIS A 851 -19.11 4.04 19.29
N PHE A 852 -20.37 4.14 19.72
CA PHE A 852 -21.54 3.97 18.86
C PHE A 852 -21.59 5.05 17.77
N PHE A 853 -21.37 6.32 18.10
CA PHE A 853 -21.31 7.39 17.09
C PHE A 853 -20.13 7.21 16.13
N THR A 854 -18.98 6.77 16.62
CA THR A 854 -17.81 6.45 15.79
C THR A 854 -18.14 5.32 14.81
N LEU A 855 -18.77 4.25 15.29
CA LEU A 855 -19.18 3.10 14.50
C LEU A 855 -20.28 3.46 13.48
N LYS A 856 -21.23 4.32 13.86
CA LYS A 856 -22.26 4.87 12.97
C LYS A 856 -21.67 5.77 11.88
N ARG A 857 -20.67 6.60 12.22
CA ARG A 857 -19.96 7.48 11.27
C ARG A 857 -19.09 6.68 10.30
N GLU A 858 -18.50 5.57 10.76
CA GLU A 858 -17.74 4.62 9.93
C GLU A 858 -18.59 3.49 9.30
N SER A 859 -19.86 3.74 9.00
CA SER A 859 -20.77 2.69 8.50
C SER A 859 -20.28 1.98 7.23
N LYS A 860 -19.45 2.64 6.41
CA LYS A 860 -18.81 2.03 5.23
C LYS A 860 -17.87 0.87 5.61
N SER A 861 -17.07 1.03 6.67
CA SER A 861 -16.15 0.01 7.16
C SER A 861 -16.94 -1.18 7.72
N VAL A 862 -17.92 -0.89 8.57
CA VAL A 862 -18.79 -1.91 9.18
C VAL A 862 -19.56 -2.71 8.13
N ARG A 863 -20.13 -2.03 7.10
CA ARG A 863 -20.82 -2.68 5.98
C ARG A 863 -19.88 -3.57 5.18
N SER A 864 -18.62 -3.16 4.98
CA SER A 864 -17.61 -3.98 4.31
C SER A 864 -17.24 -5.22 5.12
N VAL A 865 -17.09 -5.11 6.44
CA VAL A 865 -16.79 -6.25 7.33
C VAL A 865 -17.96 -7.23 7.37
N LEU A 866 -19.20 -6.71 7.49
CA LEU A 866 -20.40 -7.54 7.48
C LEU A 866 -20.58 -8.26 6.14
N LEU A 867 -20.31 -7.58 5.03
CA LEU A 867 -20.32 -8.18 3.69
C LEU A 867 -19.27 -9.29 3.57
N LEU A 868 -18.05 -9.07 4.06
CA LEU A 868 -16.98 -10.07 4.07
C LEU A 868 -17.38 -11.31 4.88
N LEU A 869 -17.93 -11.12 6.08
CA LEU A 869 -18.46 -12.21 6.91
C LEU A 869 -19.56 -12.98 6.18
N LEU A 870 -20.49 -12.28 5.53
CA LEU A 870 -21.57 -12.90 4.78
C LEU A 870 -21.04 -13.71 3.58
N ILE A 871 -19.99 -13.23 2.90
CA ILE A 871 -19.30 -13.99 1.85
C ILE A 871 -18.65 -15.26 2.42
N PHE A 872 -17.94 -15.17 3.56
CA PHE A 872 -17.35 -16.36 4.18
C PHE A 872 -18.41 -17.37 4.62
N PHE A 873 -19.48 -16.92 5.27
CA PHE A 873 -20.59 -17.80 5.67
C PHE A 873 -21.28 -18.44 4.47
N THR A 874 -21.53 -17.70 3.39
CA THR A 874 -22.15 -18.25 2.18
C THR A 874 -21.26 -19.29 1.50
N VAL A 875 -19.94 -19.08 1.41
CA VAL A 875 -19.00 -20.07 0.89
C VAL A 875 -18.98 -21.33 1.78
N GLN A 876 -18.98 -21.17 3.10
CA GLN A 876 -18.96 -22.30 4.02
C GLN A 876 -20.27 -23.09 4.00
N ILE A 877 -21.42 -22.40 3.94
CA ILE A 877 -22.73 -23.02 3.75
C ILE A 877 -22.80 -23.72 2.41
N PHE A 878 -22.28 -23.12 1.33
CA PHE A 878 -22.21 -23.75 0.02
C PHE A 878 -21.36 -25.04 0.06
N MET A 879 -20.15 -24.98 0.62
CA MET A 879 -19.30 -26.17 0.78
C MET A 879 -19.96 -27.25 1.64
N PHE A 880 -20.66 -26.85 2.71
CA PHE A 880 -21.43 -27.78 3.54
C PHE A 880 -22.61 -28.40 2.79
N LEU A 881 -23.37 -27.61 2.03
CA LEU A 881 -24.50 -28.08 1.22
C LEU A 881 -24.02 -29.02 0.10
N VAL A 882 -22.90 -28.70 -0.55
CA VAL A 882 -22.28 -29.55 -1.55
C VAL A 882 -21.87 -30.87 -0.89
N HIS A 883 -21.11 -30.84 0.20
CA HIS A 883 -20.68 -32.05 0.92
C HIS A 883 -21.87 -32.89 1.41
N HIS A 884 -22.89 -32.25 1.99
CA HIS A 884 -24.11 -32.91 2.45
C HIS A 884 -24.93 -33.50 1.30
N SER A 885 -25.01 -32.81 0.15
CA SER A 885 -25.69 -33.32 -1.04
C SER A 885 -24.98 -34.55 -1.63
N PHE A 886 -23.65 -34.56 -1.64
CA PHE A 886 -22.86 -35.71 -2.08
C PHE A 886 -22.99 -36.89 -1.12
N LYS A 887 -22.98 -36.65 0.19
CA LYS A 887 -23.09 -37.71 1.20
C LYS A 887 -24.48 -38.38 1.23
N ASN A 888 -25.54 -37.60 0.99
CA ASN A 888 -26.91 -38.10 1.09
C ASN A 888 -27.53 -38.48 -0.27
N ALA A 889 -26.84 -38.25 -1.39
CA ALA A 889 -27.28 -38.79 -2.68
C ALA A 889 -27.09 -40.31 -2.67
N VAL A 890 -28.19 -41.06 -2.71
CA VAL A 890 -28.16 -42.49 -3.08
C VAL A 890 -27.82 -42.54 -4.57
N VAL A 891 -26.52 -42.58 -4.89
CA VAL A 891 -26.05 -42.58 -6.27
C VAL A 891 -26.38 -43.93 -6.91
N PRO A 892 -27.11 -43.99 -8.03
CA PRO A 892 -27.31 -45.24 -8.75
C PRO A 892 -25.96 -45.72 -9.29
N ILE A 893 -25.57 -46.95 -8.97
CA ILE A 893 -24.37 -47.56 -9.53
C ILE A 893 -24.74 -48.09 -10.91
N LYS A 894 -24.45 -47.29 -11.93
CA LYS A 894 -24.68 -47.68 -13.33
C LYS A 894 -23.52 -48.53 -13.82
N LEU A 895 -23.71 -49.84 -13.91
CA LEU A 895 -22.77 -50.73 -14.58
C LEU A 895 -23.10 -50.78 -16.07
N VAL A 896 -22.19 -50.27 -16.91
CA VAL A 896 -22.27 -50.36 -18.36
C VAL A 896 -21.06 -51.14 -18.86
N PRO A 897 -21.21 -52.05 -19.83
CA PRO A 897 -20.07 -52.74 -20.47
C PRO A 897 -18.97 -51.78 -20.94
N ASP A 898 -19.34 -50.56 -21.35
CA ASP A 898 -18.44 -49.46 -21.72
C ASP A 898 -17.41 -49.06 -20.65
N LEU A 899 -17.64 -49.42 -19.37
CA LEU A 899 -16.69 -49.20 -18.27
C LEU A 899 -15.54 -50.21 -18.28
N TYR A 900 -15.79 -51.43 -18.79
CA TYR A 900 -14.88 -52.57 -18.70
C TYR A 900 -14.31 -52.99 -20.05
N PHE A 901 -14.99 -52.67 -21.14
CA PHE A 901 -14.63 -53.09 -22.49
C PHE A 901 -14.31 -51.90 -23.37
N LEU A 902 -13.26 -52.05 -24.17
CA LEU A 902 -12.91 -51.09 -25.23
C LEU A 902 -13.93 -51.19 -26.36
N LYS A 903 -14.35 -50.05 -26.93
CA LYS A 903 -15.12 -50.05 -28.18
C LYS A 903 -14.18 -50.29 -29.36
N PRO A 904 -14.66 -50.86 -30.48
CA PRO A 904 -13.84 -51.01 -31.68
C PRO A 904 -13.31 -49.65 -32.14
N GLY A 905 -11.99 -49.47 -32.15
CA GLY A 905 -11.32 -48.22 -32.52
C GLY A 905 -10.88 -47.31 -31.36
N ASP A 906 -11.21 -47.64 -30.11
CA ASP A 906 -10.73 -46.90 -28.93
C ASP A 906 -9.24 -47.20 -28.64
N LYS A 907 -8.51 -46.19 -28.14
CA LYS A 907 -7.13 -46.40 -27.67
C LYS A 907 -7.14 -47.23 -26.38
N PRO A 908 -6.14 -48.09 -26.17
CA PRO A 908 -6.03 -48.88 -24.95
C PRO A 908 -6.04 -47.97 -23.72
N HIS A 909 -6.93 -48.25 -22.78
CA HIS A 909 -7.13 -47.48 -21.56
C HIS A 909 -6.87 -48.38 -20.35
N LYS A 910 -6.18 -47.87 -19.32
CA LYS A 910 -5.67 -48.64 -18.17
C LYS A 910 -6.71 -49.57 -17.49
N TYR A 911 -7.99 -49.19 -17.50
CA TYR A 911 -9.07 -49.90 -16.81
C TYR A 911 -10.07 -50.59 -17.75
N LYS A 912 -9.81 -50.59 -19.06
CA LYS A 912 -10.67 -51.24 -20.06
C LYS A 912 -9.94 -52.38 -20.75
N THR A 913 -10.60 -53.52 -20.81
CA THR A 913 -10.11 -54.74 -21.41
C THR A 913 -10.51 -54.82 -22.88
N SER A 914 -9.63 -55.39 -23.71
CA SER A 914 -9.93 -55.76 -25.09
C SER A 914 -10.50 -57.17 -25.20
N LEU A 915 -10.92 -57.78 -24.09
CA LEU A 915 -11.31 -59.21 -24.04
C LEU A 915 -12.52 -59.55 -24.92
N LEU A 916 -13.34 -58.56 -25.30
CA LEU A 916 -14.49 -58.71 -26.19
C LEU A 916 -14.26 -58.12 -27.61
N LEU A 917 -13.04 -57.68 -27.92
CA LEU A 917 -12.66 -57.15 -29.24
C LEU A 917 -11.86 -58.13 -30.09
#